data_AF-L8GZS8-F1
#
_entry.id   AF-L8GZS8-F1
#
_cell.length_a   1.000
_cell.length_b   1.000
_cell.length_c   1.000
_cell.angle_alpha   90.00
_cell.angle_beta   90.00
_cell.angle_gamma   90.00
#
_symmetry.space_group_name_H-M   'P 1'
#
loop_
_entity.id
_entity.type
_entity.pdbx_description
1 polymer ?
#
loop_
_entity_poly.entity_id
_entity_poly.type
_entity_poly.pdbx_seq_one_letter_code
_entity_poly.pdbx_strand_id
1 'polypeptide(L)'
;MSLTGDALEAAVRRLLREFGNQLDREVLESVLEICGGDVDQTVAFLRVQNDTDYVDPGPQQKESIPKDYMDKPPGYAAPKAGEGDTSSAALRLKKVLLSGEAGFEDHLTAVDKVFPEYTAVLLMLLHKNVELSTVTKSRVLAACWQLRKHELADHLVSLENHFNIPEVLKALKILDGPRRLRALEKKIARLEKQATAKPKTLGLLRAKINDLKKDVPGVETQLTSVSGALAKRVKKWTLSLSKENLDFYALQLPKEPWQELADLVHLHPSDFQLPWFLSFVFGHPAPEDSLVVQAQKLTPENAEELVTQYKFPYSFLRKNLPDMSLKVKAQVALYEKLDTLVWYYEELSSNEVDAIIAQRIDAGEEPNFSYGKLMERLLYFKMNGIAFYHKLVPVAQKRLKDIFLPLEPPVVVMGDASYSMDIAIRTATIIGSLLAALTKADLLFFNVKSFTPKTMPRTIEDVLECATSTPADGLTAPACALWDYYQKKTVVKFFIAVTDEIENEKSKGEYFAQLFYKYYTEVYPAKIVFVSFLENPGEKGRMVKSLENLGIVPLQFRLDSHRPDLTKVDTLLGLLASECSFFPVQVDAVAQALRRSECRLAAALEQMKDLPFPDQPLGKQGGEDEEEEGKGKQKAKAHDDNEPPEEFLCPITQELMKDPVVASDGHTYEKLAIEEWIQKKAVSPMTNGALEGKLYPNFSLKSRIAEWKQTHNAE
;
A
#
# COMPACT_ATOMS: atom_id res chain seq x y z
N MET A 1 9.96 -5.94 -53.00
CA MET A 1 10.94 -6.90 -53.52
C MET A 1 11.27 -7.84 -52.37
N SER A 2 11.04 -9.14 -52.46
CA SER A 2 11.40 -10.07 -51.39
C SER A 2 12.93 -10.16 -51.29
N LEU A 3 13.49 -9.88 -50.11
CA LEU A 3 14.93 -10.05 -49.84
C LEU A 3 15.33 -11.52 -50.03
N THR A 4 16.54 -11.75 -50.58
CA THR A 4 17.13 -13.09 -50.64
C THR A 4 17.50 -13.57 -49.22
N GLY A 5 17.49 -14.89 -48.99
CA GLY A 5 17.63 -15.48 -47.65
C GLY A 5 18.85 -14.97 -46.83
N ASP A 6 20.00 -14.79 -47.49
CA ASP A 6 21.21 -14.28 -46.83
C ASP A 6 21.11 -12.78 -46.47
N ALA A 7 20.42 -11.99 -47.30
CA ALA A 7 20.20 -10.56 -47.05
C ALA A 7 19.17 -10.34 -45.94
N LEU A 8 18.12 -11.18 -45.87
CA LEU A 8 17.14 -11.18 -44.80
C LEU A 8 17.79 -11.53 -43.45
N GLU A 9 18.63 -12.56 -43.42
CA GLU A 9 19.35 -12.98 -42.21
C GLU A 9 20.30 -11.87 -41.69
N ALA A 10 20.97 -11.14 -42.59
CA ALA A 10 21.82 -10.00 -42.22
C ALA A 10 21.01 -8.81 -41.67
N ALA A 11 19.87 -8.50 -42.29
CA ALA A 11 18.95 -7.45 -41.87
C ALA A 11 18.36 -7.72 -40.47
N VAL A 12 17.85 -8.94 -40.25
CA VAL A 12 17.28 -9.36 -38.95
C VAL A 12 18.32 -9.35 -37.84
N ARG A 13 19.57 -9.78 -38.11
CA ARG A 13 20.67 -9.71 -37.14
C ARG A 13 21.09 -8.28 -36.80
N ARG A 14 20.86 -7.32 -37.70
CA ARG A 14 21.10 -5.90 -37.42
C ARG A 14 19.99 -5.35 -36.52
N LEU A 15 18.72 -5.64 -36.83
CA LEU A 15 17.57 -5.25 -36.00
C LEU A 15 17.63 -5.84 -34.58
N LEU A 16 17.97 -7.13 -34.44
CA LEU A 16 18.13 -7.78 -33.13
C LEU A 16 19.28 -7.17 -32.29
N ARG A 17 20.31 -6.63 -32.94
CA ARG A 17 21.38 -5.90 -32.24
C ARG A 17 20.92 -4.52 -31.75
N GLU A 18 19.98 -3.92 -32.44
CA GLU A 18 19.51 -2.55 -32.18
C GLU A 18 18.37 -2.52 -31.15
N PHE A 19 17.48 -3.52 -31.16
CA PHE A 19 16.35 -3.64 -30.22
C PHE A 19 16.53 -4.72 -29.14
N GLY A 20 17.64 -5.46 -29.15
CA GLY A 20 17.92 -6.52 -28.17
C GLY A 20 16.88 -7.66 -28.18
N ASN A 21 16.65 -8.29 -27.02
CA ASN A 21 15.67 -9.38 -26.86
C ASN A 21 14.21 -8.88 -26.69
N GLN A 22 13.90 -7.63 -27.03
CA GLN A 22 12.58 -7.05 -26.81
C GLN A 22 11.55 -7.47 -27.87
N LEU A 23 11.99 -7.90 -29.06
CA LEU A 23 11.13 -8.27 -30.17
C LEU A 23 11.54 -9.63 -30.75
N ASP A 24 10.56 -10.51 -30.94
CA ASP A 24 10.78 -11.84 -31.51
C ASP A 24 11.11 -11.76 -33.01
N ARG A 25 11.92 -12.73 -33.46
CA ARG A 25 12.44 -12.80 -34.83
C ARG A 25 11.33 -12.75 -35.90
N GLU A 26 10.21 -13.44 -35.66
CA GLU A 26 9.08 -13.49 -36.59
C GLU A 26 8.41 -12.12 -36.78
N VAL A 27 8.40 -11.29 -35.73
CA VAL A 27 7.87 -9.93 -35.79
C VAL A 27 8.80 -9.04 -36.60
N LEU A 28 10.11 -9.13 -36.37
CA LEU A 28 11.10 -8.35 -37.12
C LEU A 28 11.09 -8.70 -38.61
N GLU A 29 10.96 -9.98 -38.95
CA GLU A 29 10.86 -10.43 -40.35
C GLU A 29 9.58 -9.90 -41.02
N SER A 30 8.45 -9.95 -40.33
CA SER A 30 7.16 -9.44 -40.83
C SER A 30 7.19 -7.92 -41.07
N VAL A 31 7.75 -7.15 -40.13
CA VAL A 31 7.83 -5.68 -40.26
C VAL A 31 8.85 -5.28 -41.33
N LEU A 32 9.96 -6.01 -41.44
CA LEU A 32 10.93 -5.80 -42.52
C LEU A 32 10.31 -6.06 -43.90
N GLU A 33 9.41 -7.03 -44.01
CA GLU A 33 8.65 -7.32 -45.23
C GLU A 33 7.65 -6.19 -45.56
N ILE A 34 6.95 -5.66 -44.55
CA ILE A 34 6.06 -4.50 -44.67
C ILE A 34 6.83 -3.25 -45.14
N CYS A 35 8.03 -3.03 -44.61
CA CYS A 35 8.92 -1.93 -45.00
C CYS A 35 9.74 -2.22 -46.28
N GLY A 36 9.37 -3.24 -47.06
CA GLY A 36 9.95 -3.52 -48.37
C GLY A 36 11.41 -3.98 -48.34
N GLY A 37 11.91 -4.43 -47.18
CA GLY A 37 13.28 -4.91 -46.99
C GLY A 37 14.30 -3.83 -46.59
N ASP A 38 13.86 -2.59 -46.34
CA ASP A 38 14.74 -1.51 -45.88
C ASP A 38 14.86 -1.51 -44.34
N VAL A 39 16.06 -1.80 -43.85
CA VAL A 39 16.36 -1.91 -42.41
C VAL A 39 16.18 -0.57 -41.70
N ASP A 40 16.59 0.55 -42.31
CA ASP A 40 16.58 1.84 -41.63
C ASP A 40 15.14 2.39 -41.53
N GLN A 41 14.30 2.12 -42.54
CA GLN A 41 12.86 2.39 -42.46
C GLN A 41 12.15 1.48 -41.44
N THR A 42 12.57 0.22 -41.35
CA THR A 42 12.05 -0.72 -40.34
C THR A 42 12.39 -0.26 -38.92
N VAL A 43 13.60 0.23 -38.68
CA VAL A 43 14.01 0.83 -37.40
C VAL A 43 13.16 2.06 -37.09
N ALA A 44 12.96 2.95 -38.05
CA ALA A 44 12.12 4.14 -37.86
C ALA A 44 10.67 3.76 -37.55
N PHE A 45 10.10 2.79 -38.26
CA PHE A 45 8.74 2.29 -38.05
C PHE A 45 8.56 1.66 -36.66
N LEU A 46 9.52 0.81 -36.24
CA LEU A 46 9.50 0.17 -34.92
C LEU A 46 9.70 1.16 -33.77
N ARG A 47 10.43 2.26 -34.00
CA ARG A 47 10.54 3.36 -33.02
C ARG A 47 9.25 4.18 -32.93
N VAL A 48 8.60 4.46 -34.06
CA VAL A 48 7.34 5.22 -34.11
C VAL A 48 6.17 4.45 -33.50
N GLN A 49 6.08 3.12 -33.65
CA GLN A 49 5.00 2.35 -33.00
C GLN A 49 5.17 2.19 -31.48
N ASN A 50 6.36 2.42 -30.93
CA ASN A 50 6.56 2.55 -29.48
C ASN A 50 6.23 3.94 -28.94
N ASP A 51 6.10 4.95 -29.82
CA ASP A 51 5.76 6.33 -29.48
C ASP A 51 4.33 6.66 -29.93
N THR A 52 3.36 6.28 -29.10
CA THR A 52 2.23 7.19 -28.88
C THR A 52 2.64 8.09 -27.71
N ASP A 53 3.06 9.29 -28.10
CA ASP A 53 3.45 10.47 -27.31
C ASP A 53 4.62 10.31 -26.33
N TYR A 54 5.84 10.21 -26.89
CA TYR A 54 7.07 10.52 -26.17
C TYR A 54 7.90 11.53 -26.98
N VAL A 55 8.14 12.72 -26.42
CA VAL A 55 9.20 13.61 -26.90
C VAL A 55 10.46 13.19 -26.20
N ASP A 56 11.38 12.53 -26.92
CA ASP A 56 12.70 12.11 -26.42
C ASP A 56 13.47 13.32 -25.85
N PRO A 57 13.66 13.44 -24.53
CA PRO A 57 14.65 14.34 -24.00
C PRO A 57 15.98 13.63 -24.23
N GLY A 58 16.67 14.00 -25.31
CA GLY A 58 17.88 13.33 -25.78
C GLY A 58 18.88 12.95 -24.69
N PRO A 59 19.84 12.06 -24.99
CA PRO A 59 20.54 11.21 -24.03
C PRO A 59 20.97 11.95 -22.76
N GLN A 60 20.20 11.79 -21.69
CA GLN A 60 20.58 12.27 -20.37
C GLN A 60 21.79 11.47 -19.90
N GLN A 61 22.88 12.19 -19.63
CA GLN A 61 24.07 11.61 -19.03
C GLN A 61 23.66 10.91 -17.73
N LYS A 62 24.10 9.66 -17.50
CA LYS A 62 24.07 9.08 -16.16
C LYS A 62 24.93 9.96 -15.26
N GLU A 63 24.30 10.93 -14.59
CA GLU A 63 24.97 11.88 -13.73
C GLU A 63 25.69 11.11 -12.62
N SER A 64 27.03 11.21 -12.61
CA SER A 64 27.83 10.60 -11.56
C SER A 64 27.56 11.33 -10.25
N ILE A 65 27.16 10.57 -9.22
CA ILE A 65 26.98 11.08 -7.86
C ILE A 65 28.21 11.90 -7.47
N PRO A 66 28.07 13.18 -7.10
CA PRO A 66 29.20 13.99 -6.65
C PRO A 66 29.93 13.29 -5.52
N LYS A 67 31.28 13.23 -5.55
CA LYS A 67 32.08 12.49 -4.55
C LYS A 67 31.80 12.95 -3.12
N ASP A 68 31.46 14.22 -2.97
CA ASP A 68 31.11 14.93 -1.75
C ASP A 68 29.70 14.66 -1.22
N TYR A 69 28.84 13.98 -2.00
CA TYR A 69 27.47 13.62 -1.61
C TYR A 69 27.42 12.54 -0.51
N MET A 70 28.45 11.69 -0.45
CA MET A 70 28.57 10.61 0.54
C MET A 70 29.60 10.92 1.63
N ASP A 71 30.20 12.12 1.60
CA ASP A 71 31.20 12.52 2.58
C ASP A 71 30.55 12.77 3.95
N LYS A 72 31.14 12.17 4.98
CA LYS A 72 30.70 12.36 6.36
C LYS A 72 31.05 13.78 6.81
N PRO A 73 30.11 14.53 7.41
CA PRO A 73 30.40 15.88 7.88
C PRO A 73 31.51 15.88 8.96
N PRO A 74 32.38 16.91 8.99
CA PRO A 74 33.43 17.02 9.99
C PRO A 74 32.84 17.09 11.41
N GLY A 75 33.34 16.27 12.34
CA GLY A 75 32.78 16.14 13.69
C GLY A 75 31.73 15.03 13.84
N TYR A 76 31.53 14.21 12.82
CA TYR A 76 30.68 13.01 12.90
C TYR A 76 31.12 12.08 14.05
N ALA A 77 30.35 12.07 15.14
CA ALA A 77 30.32 10.97 16.09
C ALA A 77 29.19 10.04 15.65
N ALA A 78 29.50 8.78 15.33
CA ALA A 78 28.45 7.81 15.05
C ALA A 78 27.39 7.91 16.14
N PRO A 79 26.10 8.11 15.80
CA PRO A 79 25.07 8.13 16.82
C PRO A 79 25.27 6.86 17.64
N LYS A 80 25.45 7.00 18.96
CA LYS A 80 25.36 5.83 19.85
C LYS A 80 24.03 5.20 19.46
N ALA A 81 24.07 3.98 18.92
CA ALA A 81 22.86 3.23 18.62
C ALA A 81 21.99 3.39 19.87
N GLY A 82 20.89 4.14 19.75
CA GLY A 82 20.15 4.53 20.94
C GLY A 82 19.84 3.25 21.68
N GLU A 83 20.24 3.15 22.95
CA GLU A 83 19.84 2.08 23.88
C GLU A 83 18.33 2.15 24.19
N GLY A 84 17.52 2.64 23.25
CA GLY A 84 16.10 2.95 23.38
C GLY A 84 15.21 2.22 22.38
N ASP A 85 15.71 1.22 21.66
CA ASP A 85 14.83 0.28 20.97
C ASP A 85 15.03 -1.12 21.55
N THR A 86 14.52 -1.32 22.77
CA THR A 86 13.92 -2.59 23.15
C THR A 86 12.74 -2.85 22.21
N SER A 87 13.07 -3.14 20.95
CA SER A 87 12.15 -3.34 19.85
C SER A 87 11.12 -4.37 20.28
N SER A 88 9.88 -3.92 20.46
CA SER A 88 8.79 -4.77 20.95
C SER A 88 8.68 -5.99 20.03
N ALA A 89 8.19 -7.12 20.57
CA ALA A 89 8.01 -8.34 19.79
C ALA A 89 7.21 -8.07 18.49
N ALA A 90 6.26 -7.14 18.52
CA ALA A 90 5.47 -6.69 17.37
C ALA A 90 6.34 -6.09 16.25
N LEU A 91 7.33 -5.25 16.57
CA LEU A 91 8.20 -4.60 15.57
C LEU A 91 9.12 -5.61 14.87
N ARG A 92 9.63 -6.60 15.62
CA ARG A 92 10.43 -7.70 15.06
C ARG A 92 9.61 -8.58 14.12
N LEU A 93 8.39 -8.94 14.52
CA LEU A 93 7.48 -9.75 13.70
C LEU A 93 6.99 -9.00 12.46
N LYS A 94 6.76 -7.69 12.57
CA LYS A 94 6.50 -6.80 11.42
C LYS A 94 7.63 -6.91 10.39
N LYS A 95 8.90 -6.85 10.84
CA LYS A 95 10.06 -7.02 9.94
C LYS A 95 10.07 -8.38 9.25
N VAL A 96 9.70 -9.46 9.95
CA VAL A 96 9.60 -10.80 9.35
C VAL A 96 8.50 -10.88 8.28
N LEU A 97 7.35 -10.24 8.51
CA LEU A 97 6.23 -10.25 7.56
C LEU A 97 6.46 -9.35 6.33
N LEU A 98 7.14 -8.21 6.51
CA LEU A 98 7.39 -7.25 5.43
C LEU A 98 8.72 -7.48 4.70
N SER A 99 9.68 -8.19 5.29
CA SER A 99 10.95 -8.50 4.63
C SER A 99 10.79 -9.62 3.61
N GLY A 100 11.19 -9.36 2.36
CA GLY A 100 11.29 -10.38 1.32
C GLY A 100 12.38 -11.43 1.57
N GLU A 101 13.30 -11.17 2.50
CA GLU A 101 14.40 -12.07 2.86
C GLU A 101 13.98 -13.18 3.85
N ALA A 102 12.86 -13.01 4.56
CA ALA A 102 12.38 -13.96 5.54
C ALA A 102 12.00 -15.30 4.88
N GLY A 103 12.63 -16.38 5.33
CA GLY A 103 12.40 -17.73 4.82
C GLY A 103 11.10 -18.37 5.33
N PHE A 104 10.76 -19.53 4.78
CA PHE A 104 9.65 -20.33 5.30
C PHE A 104 9.88 -20.75 6.77
N GLU A 105 11.13 -21.05 7.14
CA GLU A 105 11.51 -21.47 8.50
C GLU A 105 11.33 -20.36 9.53
N ASP A 106 11.55 -19.10 9.14
CA ASP A 106 11.32 -17.94 10.02
C ASP A 106 9.84 -17.80 10.37
N HIS A 107 8.96 -17.94 9.37
CA HIS A 107 7.51 -17.92 9.59
C HIS A 107 7.03 -19.15 10.37
N LEU A 108 7.57 -20.33 10.10
CA LEU A 108 7.24 -21.54 10.85
C LEU A 108 7.61 -21.39 12.32
N THR A 109 8.82 -20.90 12.61
CA THR A 109 9.30 -20.66 13.98
C THR A 109 8.47 -19.60 14.68
N ALA A 110 8.08 -18.53 13.99
CA ALA A 110 7.24 -17.48 14.55
C ALA A 110 5.83 -17.98 14.89
N VAL A 111 5.20 -18.75 14.00
CA VAL A 111 3.87 -19.35 14.25
C VAL A 111 3.92 -20.39 15.37
N ASP A 112 5.03 -21.10 15.55
CA ASP A 112 5.19 -22.10 16.61
C ASP A 112 5.43 -21.45 17.99
N LYS A 113 6.38 -20.50 18.08
CA LYS A 113 6.84 -19.94 19.36
C LYS A 113 6.05 -18.73 19.85
N VAL A 114 5.52 -17.91 18.95
CA VAL A 114 4.86 -16.63 19.28
C VAL A 114 3.55 -16.47 18.49
N PHE A 115 2.71 -17.51 18.54
CA PHE A 115 1.47 -17.58 17.76
C PHE A 115 0.51 -16.38 17.97
N PRO A 116 0.19 -15.95 19.20
CA PRO A 116 -0.74 -14.82 19.41
C PRO A 116 -0.23 -13.51 18.83
N GLU A 117 1.04 -13.18 19.06
CA GLU A 117 1.68 -11.94 18.59
C GLU A 117 1.84 -11.96 17.08
N TYR A 118 2.29 -13.09 16.51
CA TYR A 118 2.41 -13.24 15.06
C TYR A 118 1.07 -13.08 14.36
N THR A 119 0.02 -13.72 14.90
CA THR A 119 -1.34 -13.63 14.34
C THR A 119 -1.89 -12.22 14.49
N ALA A 120 -1.69 -11.57 15.63
CA ALA A 120 -2.12 -10.19 15.85
C ALA A 120 -1.45 -9.22 14.86
N VAL A 121 -0.13 -9.31 14.66
CA VAL A 121 0.57 -8.46 13.67
C VAL A 121 0.06 -8.75 12.27
N LEU A 122 -0.09 -10.02 11.88
CA LEU A 122 -0.59 -10.40 10.56
C LEU A 122 -2.00 -9.85 10.29
N LEU A 123 -2.93 -10.05 11.21
CA LEU A 123 -4.30 -9.57 11.08
C LEU A 123 -4.37 -8.03 11.04
N MET A 124 -3.57 -7.36 11.86
CA MET A 124 -3.48 -5.89 11.85
C MET A 124 -2.94 -5.36 10.52
N LEU A 125 -1.89 -5.98 9.96
CA LEU A 125 -1.34 -5.57 8.67
C LEU A 125 -2.36 -5.79 7.53
N LEU A 126 -3.06 -6.92 7.52
CA LEU A 126 -4.12 -7.20 6.53
C LEU A 126 -5.30 -6.24 6.69
N HIS A 127 -5.75 -5.98 7.91
CA HIS A 127 -6.84 -5.03 8.19
C HIS A 127 -6.49 -3.60 7.77
N LYS A 128 -5.22 -3.20 7.88
CA LYS A 128 -4.70 -1.91 7.42
C LYS A 128 -4.33 -1.90 5.92
N ASN A 129 -4.72 -2.92 5.15
CA ASN A 129 -4.42 -3.06 3.71
C ASN A 129 -2.92 -2.98 3.38
N VAL A 130 -2.04 -3.37 4.29
CA VAL A 130 -0.60 -3.45 4.01
C VAL A 130 -0.36 -4.64 3.10
N GLU A 131 0.10 -4.36 1.88
CA GLU A 131 0.37 -5.39 0.89
C GLU A 131 1.52 -6.32 1.32
N LEU A 132 1.19 -7.59 1.53
CA LEU A 132 2.18 -8.64 1.74
C LEU A 132 2.54 -9.29 0.39
N SER A 133 3.81 -9.59 0.18
CA SER A 133 4.25 -10.27 -1.05
C SER A 133 3.53 -11.63 -1.21
N THR A 134 3.23 -12.04 -2.45
CA THR A 134 2.66 -13.37 -2.73
C THR A 134 3.51 -14.49 -2.14
N VAL A 135 4.84 -14.31 -2.07
CA VAL A 135 5.77 -15.27 -1.45
C VAL A 135 5.50 -15.37 0.06
N THR A 136 5.45 -14.23 0.76
CA THR A 136 5.17 -14.15 2.20
C THR A 136 3.81 -14.78 2.51
N LYS A 137 2.74 -14.37 1.80
CA LYS A 137 1.39 -14.92 1.96
C LYS A 137 1.38 -16.45 1.83
N SER A 138 2.07 -16.97 0.81
CA SER A 138 2.20 -18.43 0.59
C SER A 138 2.94 -19.13 1.73
N ARG A 139 4.01 -18.52 2.25
CA ARG A 139 4.81 -19.06 3.38
C ARG A 139 4.00 -19.06 4.67
N VAL A 140 3.27 -17.99 4.97
CA VAL A 140 2.36 -17.87 6.12
C VAL A 140 1.30 -18.97 6.08
N LEU A 141 0.65 -19.14 4.93
CA LEU A 141 -0.40 -20.15 4.75
C LEU A 141 0.15 -21.57 4.90
N ALA A 142 1.31 -21.86 4.29
CA ALA A 142 2.00 -23.13 4.46
C ALA A 142 2.38 -23.40 5.92
N ALA A 143 2.86 -22.40 6.66
CA ALA A 143 3.23 -22.54 8.08
C ALA A 143 2.01 -22.84 8.94
N CYS A 144 0.88 -22.16 8.69
CA CYS A 144 -0.39 -22.42 9.38
C CYS A 144 -0.89 -23.86 9.15
N TRP A 145 -0.80 -24.36 7.91
CA TRP A 145 -1.21 -25.74 7.60
C TRP A 145 -0.28 -26.79 8.21
N GLN A 146 1.04 -26.57 8.19
CA GLN A 146 2.02 -27.48 8.78
C GLN A 146 1.83 -27.61 10.30
N LEU A 147 1.60 -26.49 11.00
CA LEU A 147 1.37 -26.45 12.46
C LEU A 147 -0.09 -26.68 12.85
N ARG A 148 -0.95 -27.09 11.90
CA ARG A 148 -2.39 -27.39 12.11
C ARG A 148 -3.19 -26.23 12.72
N LYS A 149 -2.78 -24.98 12.47
CA LYS A 149 -3.51 -23.75 12.83
C LYS A 149 -4.63 -23.49 11.82
N HIS A 150 -5.61 -24.38 11.82
CA HIS A 150 -6.63 -24.46 10.78
C HIS A 150 -7.58 -23.26 10.74
N GLU A 151 -7.95 -22.70 11.89
CA GLU A 151 -8.88 -21.57 11.94
C GLU A 151 -8.31 -20.32 11.25
N LEU A 152 -7.04 -20.00 11.54
CA LEU A 152 -6.32 -18.91 10.89
C LEU A 152 -6.19 -19.16 9.39
N ALA A 153 -5.80 -20.38 8.97
CA ALA A 153 -5.67 -20.72 7.56
C ALA A 153 -7.00 -20.62 6.78
N ASP A 154 -8.09 -21.11 7.36
CA ASP A 154 -9.42 -21.05 6.75
C ASP A 154 -9.88 -19.59 6.60
N HIS A 155 -9.58 -18.72 7.58
CA HIS A 155 -9.88 -17.29 7.49
C HIS A 155 -9.01 -16.57 6.43
N LEU A 156 -7.71 -16.83 6.40
CA LEU A 156 -6.82 -16.20 5.41
C LEU A 156 -7.29 -16.51 3.98
N VAL A 157 -7.66 -17.76 3.71
CA VAL A 157 -8.15 -18.21 2.41
C VAL A 157 -9.56 -17.67 2.08
N SER A 158 -10.34 -17.28 3.09
CA SER A 158 -11.63 -16.59 2.88
C SER A 158 -11.48 -15.12 2.45
N LEU A 159 -10.30 -14.52 2.62
CA LEU A 159 -10.02 -13.16 2.20
C LEU A 159 -9.66 -13.12 0.70
N GLU A 160 -10.68 -13.13 -0.17
CA GLU A 160 -10.53 -13.17 -1.64
C GLU A 160 -9.63 -12.05 -2.19
N ASN A 161 -9.61 -10.88 -1.54
CA ASN A 161 -8.75 -9.75 -1.93
C ASN A 161 -7.26 -9.99 -1.68
N HIS A 162 -6.90 -10.92 -0.79
CA HIS A 162 -5.53 -11.14 -0.37
C HIS A 162 -4.98 -12.51 -0.77
N PHE A 163 -5.79 -13.57 -0.73
CA PHE A 163 -5.38 -14.95 -0.99
C PHE A 163 -6.20 -15.55 -2.13
N ASN A 164 -5.55 -15.72 -3.28
CA ASN A 164 -6.13 -16.31 -4.47
C ASN A 164 -5.44 -17.65 -4.81
N ILE A 165 -5.76 -18.20 -5.99
CA ILE A 165 -5.18 -19.44 -6.51
C ILE A 165 -3.64 -19.43 -6.45
N PRO A 166 -2.92 -18.35 -6.85
CA PRO A 166 -1.47 -18.36 -6.84
C PRO A 166 -0.87 -18.58 -5.45
N GLU A 167 -1.42 -17.93 -4.42
CA GLU A 167 -0.98 -18.06 -3.03
C GLU A 167 -1.26 -19.46 -2.49
N VAL A 168 -2.47 -19.98 -2.71
CA VAL A 168 -2.89 -21.34 -2.27
C VAL A 168 -2.03 -22.41 -2.94
N LEU A 169 -1.86 -22.32 -4.27
CA LEU A 169 -1.07 -23.27 -5.05
C LEU A 169 0.40 -23.24 -4.64
N LYS A 170 0.97 -22.06 -4.42
CA LYS A 170 2.37 -21.92 -3.99
C LYS A 170 2.57 -22.42 -2.56
N ALA A 171 1.63 -22.17 -1.65
CA ALA A 171 1.66 -22.75 -0.30
C ALA A 171 1.63 -24.29 -0.33
N LEU A 172 0.78 -24.90 -1.16
CA LEU A 172 0.74 -26.35 -1.35
C LEU A 172 2.04 -26.89 -1.96
N LYS A 173 2.65 -26.17 -2.91
CA LYS A 173 3.95 -26.53 -3.50
C LYS A 173 5.09 -26.50 -2.49
N ILE A 174 5.07 -25.57 -1.53
CA ILE A 174 6.03 -25.51 -0.41
C ILE A 174 5.89 -26.79 0.44
N LEU A 175 4.66 -27.17 0.81
CA LEU A 175 4.39 -28.38 1.59
C LEU A 175 4.66 -29.70 0.84
N ASP A 176 4.43 -29.74 -0.48
CA ASP A 176 4.80 -30.89 -1.33
C ASP A 176 6.29 -30.91 -1.71
N GLY A 177 7.05 -29.87 -1.33
CA GLY A 177 8.47 -29.71 -1.60
C GLY A 177 9.32 -30.96 -1.29
N PRO A 178 9.20 -31.60 -0.10
CA PRO A 178 9.96 -32.80 0.23
C PRO A 178 9.64 -34.02 -0.66
N ARG A 179 8.41 -34.16 -1.16
CA ARG A 179 8.05 -35.23 -2.10
C ARG A 179 8.70 -34.98 -3.46
N ARG A 180 8.60 -33.75 -3.96
CA ARG A 180 9.19 -33.32 -5.25
C ARG A 180 10.71 -33.42 -5.22
N LEU A 181 11.34 -33.03 -4.11
CA LEU A 181 12.78 -33.15 -3.89
C LEU A 181 13.23 -34.62 -4.02
N ARG A 182 12.59 -35.54 -3.28
CA ARG A 182 12.86 -36.99 -3.36
C ARG A 182 12.64 -37.55 -4.76
N ALA A 183 11.61 -37.09 -5.48
CA ALA A 183 11.33 -37.52 -6.84
C ALA A 183 12.41 -37.07 -7.84
N LEU A 184 12.88 -35.82 -7.71
CA LEU A 184 13.96 -35.26 -8.53
C LEU A 184 15.31 -35.93 -8.22
N GLU A 185 15.63 -36.16 -6.95
CA GLU A 185 16.84 -36.88 -6.52
C GLU A 185 16.85 -38.32 -7.08
N LYS A 186 15.72 -39.04 -6.99
CA LYS A 186 15.58 -40.37 -7.62
C LYS A 186 15.73 -40.31 -9.13
N LYS A 187 15.20 -39.27 -9.79
CA LYS A 187 15.32 -39.08 -11.25
C LYS A 187 16.77 -38.84 -11.66
N ILE A 188 17.50 -38.00 -10.94
CA ILE A 188 18.94 -37.77 -11.16
C ILE A 188 19.70 -39.08 -10.96
N ALA A 189 19.49 -39.77 -9.84
CA ALA A 189 20.16 -41.03 -9.55
C ALA A 189 19.90 -42.10 -10.64
N ARG A 190 18.69 -42.13 -11.22
CA ARG A 190 18.36 -43.01 -12.35
C ARG A 190 19.09 -42.60 -13.63
N LEU A 191 19.09 -41.32 -13.95
CA LEU A 191 19.73 -40.78 -15.16
C LEU A 191 21.26 -40.92 -15.13
N GLU A 192 21.87 -40.75 -13.96
CA GLU A 192 23.30 -40.99 -13.73
C GLU A 192 23.63 -42.49 -13.88
N LYS A 193 22.80 -43.38 -13.33
CA LYS A 193 22.95 -44.84 -13.51
C LYS A 193 22.79 -45.31 -14.96
N GLN A 194 21.91 -44.66 -15.72
CA GLN A 194 21.63 -45.02 -17.12
C GLN A 194 22.67 -44.47 -18.11
N ALA A 195 23.63 -43.62 -17.68
CA ALA A 195 24.68 -43.01 -18.50
C ALA A 195 24.22 -42.33 -19.81
N THR A 196 22.93 -42.05 -19.96
CA THR A 196 22.28 -41.55 -21.19
C THR A 196 21.91 -40.08 -21.12
N ALA A 197 22.15 -39.42 -19.98
CA ALA A 197 21.73 -38.06 -19.74
C ALA A 197 22.77 -37.02 -20.16
N LYS A 198 22.34 -36.03 -20.96
CA LYS A 198 23.19 -34.89 -21.34
C LYS A 198 23.58 -34.07 -20.10
N PRO A 199 24.84 -33.59 -19.97
CA PRO A 199 25.29 -32.79 -18.82
C PRO A 199 24.43 -31.55 -18.54
N LYS A 200 23.92 -30.90 -19.61
CA LYS A 200 23.00 -29.76 -19.51
C LYS A 200 21.69 -30.10 -18.78
N THR A 201 21.13 -31.28 -19.03
CA THR A 201 19.88 -31.73 -18.40
C THR A 201 20.10 -32.07 -16.91
N LEU A 202 21.25 -32.68 -16.57
CA LEU A 202 21.62 -32.92 -15.18
C LEU A 202 21.88 -31.61 -14.42
N GLY A 203 22.57 -30.65 -15.05
CA GLY A 203 22.77 -29.31 -14.51
C GLY A 203 21.45 -28.59 -14.20
N LEU A 204 20.48 -28.64 -15.13
CA LEU A 204 19.15 -28.05 -14.92
C LEU A 204 18.39 -28.73 -13.77
N LEU A 205 18.46 -30.06 -13.65
CA LEU A 205 17.81 -30.79 -12.56
C LEU A 205 18.46 -30.49 -11.20
N ARG A 206 19.79 -30.35 -11.14
CA ARG A 206 20.50 -29.95 -9.93
C ARG A 206 20.18 -28.51 -9.52
N ALA A 207 20.08 -27.58 -10.48
CA ALA A 207 19.63 -26.21 -10.21
C ALA A 207 18.23 -26.19 -9.61
N LYS A 208 17.28 -26.93 -10.20
CA LYS A 208 15.91 -27.08 -9.66
C LYS A 208 15.87 -27.65 -8.23
N ILE A 209 16.76 -28.59 -7.91
CA ILE A 209 16.90 -29.11 -6.54
C ILE A 209 17.41 -28.03 -5.59
N ASN A 210 18.42 -27.25 -5.99
CA ASN A 210 18.95 -26.17 -5.16
C ASN A 210 17.91 -25.08 -4.90
N ASP A 211 17.08 -24.76 -5.89
CA ASP A 211 15.99 -23.79 -5.69
C ASP A 211 14.89 -24.36 -4.78
N LEU A 212 14.48 -25.62 -4.94
CA LEU A 212 13.51 -26.26 -4.04
C LEU A 212 14.03 -26.35 -2.60
N LYS A 213 15.35 -26.56 -2.41
CA LYS A 213 15.98 -26.58 -1.08
C LYS A 213 15.95 -25.22 -0.37
N LYS A 214 15.72 -24.10 -1.08
CA LYS A 214 15.58 -22.78 -0.43
C LYS A 214 14.25 -22.63 0.30
N ASP A 215 13.19 -23.26 -0.22
CA ASP A 215 11.84 -23.19 0.36
C ASP A 215 11.50 -24.44 1.22
N VAL A 216 12.33 -25.48 1.18
CA VAL A 216 12.23 -26.67 2.04
C VAL A 216 13.26 -26.53 3.19
N PRO A 217 12.82 -26.41 4.45
CA PRO A 217 13.69 -26.29 5.61
C PRO A 217 14.55 -27.54 5.78
N GLY A 218 15.64 -27.37 6.55
CA GLY A 218 16.65 -28.41 6.77
C GLY A 218 16.12 -29.72 7.36
N VAL A 219 16.97 -30.74 7.37
CA VAL A 219 16.72 -32.14 7.76
C VAL A 219 16.04 -32.30 9.14
N GLU A 220 16.12 -31.29 10.01
CA GLU A 220 15.56 -31.29 11.37
C GLU A 220 14.04 -31.06 11.42
N THR A 221 13.46 -30.40 10.42
CA THR A 221 12.02 -30.14 10.35
C THR A 221 11.33 -31.21 9.50
N GLN A 222 10.64 -32.16 10.14
CA GLN A 222 9.78 -33.13 9.44
C GLN A 222 8.56 -32.43 8.84
N LEU A 223 8.73 -31.83 7.66
CA LEU A 223 7.61 -31.35 6.86
C LEU A 223 6.69 -32.52 6.52
N THR A 224 5.40 -32.34 6.78
CA THR A 224 4.38 -33.29 6.35
C THR A 224 4.05 -33.01 4.89
N SER A 225 3.97 -34.06 4.07
CA SER A 225 3.46 -33.92 2.69
C SER A 225 2.00 -33.46 2.71
N VAL A 226 1.50 -32.94 1.58
CA VAL A 226 0.08 -32.61 1.41
C VAL A 226 -0.78 -33.80 1.84
N SER A 227 -1.45 -33.65 2.99
CA SER A 227 -2.21 -34.72 3.62
C SER A 227 -3.62 -34.79 3.04
N GLY A 228 -4.28 -35.95 3.14
CA GLY A 228 -5.69 -36.07 2.74
C GLY A 228 -6.62 -35.14 3.51
N ALA A 229 -6.27 -34.78 4.76
CA ALA A 229 -7.02 -33.79 5.55
C ALA A 229 -6.86 -32.36 4.99
N LEU A 230 -5.64 -31.98 4.58
CA LEU A 230 -5.40 -30.70 3.92
C LEU A 230 -6.13 -30.64 2.56
N ALA A 231 -6.06 -31.73 1.78
CA ALA A 231 -6.77 -31.83 0.52
C ALA A 231 -8.28 -31.61 0.66
N LYS A 232 -8.91 -32.20 1.69
CA LYS A 232 -10.33 -31.97 2.00
C LYS A 232 -10.65 -30.51 2.33
N ARG A 233 -9.74 -29.79 2.98
CA ARG A 233 -9.93 -28.36 3.29
C ARG A 233 -9.85 -27.49 2.04
N VAL A 234 -8.89 -27.76 1.17
CA VAL A 234 -8.78 -27.07 -0.13
C VAL A 234 -10.03 -27.32 -0.98
N LYS A 235 -10.56 -28.56 -0.99
CA LYS A 235 -11.85 -28.88 -1.63
C LYS A 235 -13.03 -28.11 -1.05
N LYS A 236 -13.05 -27.87 0.26
CA LYS A 236 -14.08 -27.04 0.90
C LYS A 236 -13.98 -25.58 0.44
N TRP A 237 -12.76 -25.07 0.26
CA TRP A 237 -12.54 -23.73 -0.30
C TRP A 237 -12.94 -23.63 -1.78
N THR A 238 -12.65 -24.63 -2.61
CA THR A 238 -13.11 -24.60 -4.02
C THR A 238 -14.63 -24.58 -4.13
N LEU A 239 -15.33 -25.20 -3.18
CA LEU A 239 -16.80 -25.13 -3.08
C LEU A 239 -17.33 -23.77 -2.63
N SER A 240 -16.56 -22.97 -1.89
CA SER A 240 -16.98 -21.63 -1.48
C SER A 240 -16.93 -20.60 -2.61
N LEU A 241 -16.24 -20.91 -3.71
CA LEU A 241 -16.16 -20.02 -4.88
C LEU A 241 -17.53 -19.93 -5.57
N SER A 242 -18.01 -18.70 -5.78
CA SER A 242 -19.29 -18.43 -6.43
C SER A 242 -19.29 -18.85 -7.91
N LYS A 243 -20.49 -19.07 -8.46
CA LYS A 243 -20.67 -19.33 -9.90
C LYS A 243 -20.10 -18.21 -10.77
N GLU A 244 -20.35 -16.95 -10.37
CA GLU A 244 -19.84 -15.76 -11.07
C GLU A 244 -18.30 -15.73 -11.12
N ASN A 245 -17.63 -16.08 -10.02
CA ASN A 245 -16.17 -16.14 -9.96
C ASN A 245 -15.64 -17.28 -10.86
N LEU A 246 -16.29 -18.44 -10.88
CA LEU A 246 -15.91 -19.56 -11.74
C LEU A 246 -16.13 -19.26 -13.23
N ASP A 247 -17.23 -18.60 -13.59
CA ASP A 247 -17.47 -18.12 -14.96
C ASP A 247 -16.40 -17.10 -15.38
N PHE A 248 -16.07 -16.14 -14.51
CA PHE A 248 -14.99 -15.18 -14.73
C PHE A 248 -13.64 -15.88 -14.95
N TYR A 249 -13.30 -16.88 -14.12
CA TYR A 249 -12.07 -17.66 -14.27
C TYR A 249 -12.04 -18.45 -15.58
N ALA A 250 -13.18 -19.04 -15.99
CA ALA A 250 -13.27 -19.78 -17.24
C ALA A 250 -13.09 -18.89 -18.48
N LEU A 251 -13.55 -17.63 -18.40
CA LEU A 251 -13.45 -16.66 -19.50
C LEU A 251 -12.08 -16.00 -19.62
N GLN A 252 -11.45 -15.63 -18.50
CA GLN A 252 -10.36 -14.65 -18.51
C GLN A 252 -9.03 -15.12 -17.91
N LEU A 253 -9.03 -16.20 -17.12
CA LEU A 253 -7.82 -16.66 -16.43
C LEU A 253 -7.15 -17.85 -17.12
N PRO A 254 -5.82 -17.99 -16.94
CA PRO A 254 -5.09 -19.17 -17.39
C PRO A 254 -5.62 -20.46 -16.74
N LYS A 255 -5.60 -21.55 -17.51
CA LYS A 255 -6.10 -22.86 -17.08
C LYS A 255 -5.05 -23.65 -16.28
N GLU A 256 -3.78 -23.36 -16.49
CA GLU A 256 -2.64 -24.10 -15.94
C GLU A 256 -2.62 -24.14 -14.40
N PRO A 257 -2.85 -23.03 -13.67
CA PRO A 257 -2.86 -23.05 -12.20
C PRO A 257 -3.96 -23.96 -11.63
N TRP A 258 -5.12 -24.03 -12.30
CA TRP A 258 -6.23 -24.88 -11.92
C TRP A 258 -5.95 -26.36 -12.18
N GLN A 259 -5.30 -26.68 -13.31
CA GLN A 259 -4.84 -28.04 -13.62
C GLN A 259 -3.85 -28.52 -12.57
N GLU A 260 -2.85 -27.70 -12.24
CA GLU A 260 -1.84 -28.05 -11.23
C GLU A 260 -2.45 -28.22 -9.83
N LEU A 261 -3.40 -27.36 -9.46
CA LEU A 261 -4.12 -27.49 -8.19
C LEU A 261 -4.93 -28.80 -8.15
N ALA A 262 -5.61 -29.14 -9.24
CA ALA A 262 -6.39 -30.37 -9.37
C ALA A 262 -5.51 -31.61 -9.26
N ASP A 263 -4.31 -31.61 -9.87
CA ASP A 263 -3.34 -32.70 -9.79
C ASP A 263 -2.77 -32.90 -8.39
N LEU A 264 -2.53 -31.81 -7.65
CA LEU A 264 -1.98 -31.86 -6.28
C LEU A 264 -3.00 -32.36 -5.24
N VAL A 265 -4.27 -31.99 -5.40
CA VAL A 265 -5.33 -32.19 -4.39
C VAL A 265 -6.36 -33.26 -4.81
N HIS A 266 -6.26 -33.76 -6.04
CA HIS A 266 -7.23 -34.67 -6.67
C HIS A 266 -8.65 -34.10 -6.65
N LEU A 267 -8.82 -32.90 -7.22
CA LEU A 267 -10.13 -32.25 -7.33
C LEU A 267 -11.06 -33.03 -8.28
N HIS A 268 -12.34 -33.03 -7.97
CA HIS A 268 -13.40 -33.64 -8.78
C HIS A 268 -14.39 -32.57 -9.26
N PRO A 269 -15.12 -32.75 -10.37
CA PRO A 269 -16.18 -31.84 -10.81
C PRO A 269 -17.22 -31.46 -9.73
N SER A 270 -17.47 -32.35 -8.78
CA SER A 270 -18.37 -32.11 -7.64
C SER A 270 -17.81 -31.16 -6.57
N ASP A 271 -16.52 -30.83 -6.63
CA ASP A 271 -15.85 -29.94 -5.69
C ASP A 271 -15.98 -28.45 -6.12
N PHE A 272 -16.82 -28.17 -7.13
CA PHE A 272 -17.11 -26.84 -7.67
C PHE A 272 -18.61 -26.60 -7.76
N GLN A 273 -19.04 -25.34 -7.66
CA GLN A 273 -20.46 -24.97 -7.89
C GLN A 273 -20.88 -25.13 -9.36
N LEU A 274 -19.91 -25.10 -10.29
CA LEU A 274 -20.10 -25.37 -11.71
C LEU A 274 -19.44 -26.71 -12.07
N PRO A 275 -20.23 -27.80 -12.23
CA PRO A 275 -19.67 -29.13 -12.47
C PRO A 275 -18.84 -29.24 -13.76
N TRP A 276 -19.15 -28.44 -14.78
CA TRP A 276 -18.43 -28.45 -16.05
C TRP A 276 -17.09 -27.70 -16.00
N PHE A 277 -16.85 -26.87 -14.97
CA PHE A 277 -15.68 -25.98 -14.88
C PHE A 277 -14.36 -26.76 -14.94
N LEU A 278 -14.21 -27.80 -14.11
CA LEU A 278 -12.98 -28.59 -14.07
C LEU A 278 -12.72 -29.30 -15.40
N SER A 279 -13.76 -29.88 -16.00
CA SER A 279 -13.65 -30.51 -17.32
C SER A 279 -13.24 -29.51 -18.40
N PHE A 280 -13.76 -28.29 -18.35
CA PHE A 280 -13.39 -27.21 -19.26
C PHE A 280 -11.93 -26.75 -19.11
N VAL A 281 -11.43 -26.71 -17.88
CA VAL A 281 -10.01 -26.44 -17.57
C VAL A 281 -9.10 -27.49 -18.22
N PHE A 282 -9.53 -28.75 -18.32
CA PHE A 282 -8.80 -29.83 -19.01
C PHE A 282 -9.09 -29.94 -20.52
N GLY A 283 -9.86 -29.01 -21.10
CA GLY A 283 -10.06 -28.90 -22.55
C GLY A 283 -11.37 -29.48 -23.10
N HIS A 284 -12.30 -29.92 -22.24
CA HIS A 284 -13.64 -30.30 -22.69
C HIS A 284 -14.52 -29.06 -22.99
N PRO A 285 -15.54 -29.17 -23.87
CA PRO A 285 -16.43 -28.04 -24.15
C PRO A 285 -17.32 -27.70 -22.96
N ALA A 286 -17.63 -26.41 -22.80
CA ALA A 286 -18.64 -25.95 -21.85
C ALA A 286 -20.06 -26.13 -22.41
N PRO A 287 -21.12 -26.18 -21.56
CA PRO A 287 -22.50 -26.32 -22.03
C PRO A 287 -22.94 -25.19 -22.96
N GLU A 288 -23.87 -25.45 -23.88
CA GLU A 288 -24.30 -24.47 -24.90
C GLU A 288 -24.95 -23.21 -24.31
N ASP A 289 -25.65 -23.35 -23.19
CA ASP A 289 -26.29 -22.23 -22.46
C ASP A 289 -25.30 -21.49 -21.54
N SER A 290 -24.04 -21.92 -21.47
CA SER A 290 -23.05 -21.28 -20.59
C SER A 290 -22.60 -19.93 -21.14
N LEU A 291 -22.28 -19.02 -20.22
CA LEU A 291 -21.75 -17.70 -20.54
C LEU A 291 -20.50 -17.80 -21.43
N VAL A 292 -19.64 -18.80 -21.20
CA VAL A 292 -18.42 -19.06 -21.99
C VAL A 292 -18.72 -19.35 -23.47
N VAL A 293 -19.73 -20.15 -23.77
CA VAL A 293 -20.08 -20.48 -25.17
C VAL A 293 -20.74 -19.30 -25.86
N GLN A 294 -21.60 -18.56 -25.15
CA GLN A 294 -22.26 -17.38 -25.71
C GLN A 294 -21.25 -16.24 -25.93
N ALA A 295 -20.25 -16.13 -25.07
CA ALA A 295 -19.13 -15.21 -25.23
C ALA A 295 -18.30 -15.48 -26.50
N GLN A 296 -18.16 -16.75 -26.93
CA GLN A 296 -17.50 -17.09 -28.20
C GLN A 296 -18.29 -16.69 -29.44
N LYS A 297 -19.60 -16.52 -29.33
CA LYS A 297 -20.48 -16.10 -30.43
C LYS A 297 -20.58 -14.58 -30.55
N LEU A 298 -19.95 -13.82 -29.67
CA LEU A 298 -20.03 -12.37 -29.63
C LEU A 298 -19.42 -11.75 -30.90
N THR A 299 -20.22 -10.98 -31.63
CA THR A 299 -19.82 -10.15 -32.76
C THR A 299 -20.41 -8.75 -32.61
N PRO A 300 -19.89 -7.72 -33.31
CA PRO A 300 -20.41 -6.36 -33.21
C PRO A 300 -21.91 -6.24 -33.54
N GLU A 301 -22.43 -7.10 -34.43
CA GLU A 301 -23.82 -7.07 -34.88
C GLU A 301 -24.80 -7.67 -33.87
N ASN A 302 -24.37 -8.67 -33.08
CA ASN A 302 -25.21 -9.35 -32.08
C ASN A 302 -24.93 -8.90 -30.64
N ALA A 303 -23.96 -7.98 -30.45
CA ALA A 303 -23.52 -7.53 -29.14
C ALA A 303 -24.65 -6.89 -28.31
N GLU A 304 -25.54 -6.10 -28.92
CA GLU A 304 -26.64 -5.44 -28.20
C GLU A 304 -27.59 -6.45 -27.53
N GLU A 305 -27.96 -7.51 -28.26
CA GLU A 305 -28.85 -8.56 -27.75
C GLU A 305 -28.16 -9.44 -26.71
N LEU A 306 -26.94 -9.93 -27.03
CA LEU A 306 -26.23 -10.87 -26.16
C LEU A 306 -25.76 -10.21 -24.85
N VAL A 307 -25.31 -8.95 -24.88
CA VAL A 307 -24.91 -8.22 -23.66
C VAL A 307 -26.11 -8.00 -22.74
N THR A 308 -27.28 -7.69 -23.31
CA THR A 308 -28.52 -7.49 -22.54
C THR A 308 -28.97 -8.79 -21.86
N GLN A 309 -28.85 -9.92 -22.57
CA GLN A 309 -29.31 -11.22 -22.07
C GLN A 309 -28.34 -11.87 -21.07
N TYR A 310 -27.04 -11.89 -21.39
CA TYR A 310 -26.03 -12.66 -20.63
C TYR A 310 -25.15 -11.82 -19.72
N LYS A 311 -25.22 -10.47 -19.80
CA LYS A 311 -24.50 -9.53 -18.92
C LYS A 311 -23.01 -9.85 -18.79
N PHE A 312 -22.30 -9.88 -19.91
CA PHE A 312 -20.89 -10.23 -19.94
C PHE A 312 -20.04 -9.25 -19.10
N PRO A 313 -19.06 -9.72 -18.33
CA PRO A 313 -18.15 -8.83 -17.60
C PRO A 313 -17.45 -7.84 -18.54
N TYR A 314 -17.38 -6.56 -18.16
CA TYR A 314 -16.75 -5.52 -18.98
C TYR A 314 -15.31 -5.84 -19.37
N SER A 315 -14.54 -6.45 -18.47
CA SER A 315 -13.16 -6.88 -18.72
C SER A 315 -13.03 -7.90 -19.86
N PHE A 316 -14.09 -8.66 -20.16
CA PHE A 316 -14.17 -9.52 -21.33
C PHE A 316 -14.56 -8.70 -22.57
N LEU A 317 -15.58 -7.85 -22.46
CA LEU A 317 -16.07 -7.02 -23.56
C LEU A 317 -14.98 -6.11 -24.11
N ARG A 318 -14.24 -5.40 -23.26
CA ARG A 318 -13.12 -4.54 -23.64
C ARG A 318 -12.09 -5.24 -24.53
N LYS A 319 -11.82 -6.52 -24.29
CA LYS A 319 -10.82 -7.30 -25.04
C LYS A 319 -11.34 -7.81 -26.38
N ASN A 320 -12.62 -8.18 -26.44
CA ASN A 320 -13.22 -8.87 -27.59
C ASN A 320 -14.08 -7.95 -28.47
N LEU A 321 -14.46 -6.79 -27.95
CA LEU A 321 -15.28 -5.77 -28.60
C LEU A 321 -14.76 -4.37 -28.21
N PRO A 322 -13.60 -3.94 -28.76
CA PRO A 322 -13.02 -2.63 -28.43
C PRO A 322 -13.92 -1.46 -28.88
N ASP A 323 -14.56 -1.58 -30.05
CA ASP A 323 -15.47 -0.57 -30.60
C ASP A 323 -16.92 -0.85 -30.19
N MET A 324 -17.26 -0.54 -28.94
CA MET A 324 -18.64 -0.69 -28.42
C MET A 324 -19.55 0.45 -28.88
N SER A 325 -20.77 0.09 -29.32
CA SER A 325 -21.83 1.07 -29.59
C SER A 325 -22.28 1.77 -28.31
N LEU A 326 -22.81 2.99 -28.44
CA LEU A 326 -23.29 3.79 -27.29
C LEU A 326 -24.33 3.04 -26.45
N LYS A 327 -25.22 2.29 -27.11
CA LYS A 327 -26.23 1.49 -26.42
C LYS A 327 -25.62 0.35 -25.61
N VAL A 328 -24.60 -0.34 -26.13
CA VAL A 328 -23.91 -1.41 -25.39
C VAL A 328 -23.23 -0.81 -24.16
N LYS A 329 -22.58 0.36 -24.28
CA LYS A 329 -21.98 1.07 -23.14
C LYS A 329 -23.03 1.41 -22.07
N ALA A 330 -24.19 1.92 -22.46
CA ALA A 330 -25.29 2.20 -21.54
C ALA A 330 -25.83 0.93 -20.87
N GLN A 331 -25.98 -0.19 -21.60
CA GLN A 331 -26.38 -1.47 -21.02
C GLN A 331 -25.36 -1.99 -20.00
N VAL A 332 -24.07 -1.94 -20.32
CA VAL A 332 -22.99 -2.29 -19.41
C VAL A 332 -23.09 -1.46 -18.12
N ALA A 333 -23.32 -0.15 -18.23
CA ALA A 333 -23.47 0.74 -17.08
C ALA A 333 -24.65 0.41 -16.15
N LEU A 334 -25.66 -0.33 -16.60
CA LEU A 334 -26.81 -0.71 -15.77
C LEU A 334 -26.54 -1.88 -14.83
N TYR A 335 -25.69 -2.84 -15.21
CA TYR A 335 -25.45 -4.05 -14.40
C TYR A 335 -24.03 -4.16 -13.85
N GLU A 336 -23.04 -3.50 -14.44
CA GLU A 336 -21.67 -3.54 -13.93
C GLU A 336 -21.54 -2.81 -12.60
N LYS A 337 -20.49 -3.14 -11.85
CA LYS A 337 -20.17 -2.44 -10.60
C LYS A 337 -19.75 -1.00 -10.90
N LEU A 338 -20.15 -0.06 -10.04
CA LEU A 338 -19.75 1.35 -10.16
C LEU A 338 -18.22 1.51 -10.26
N ASP A 339 -17.48 0.62 -9.58
CA ASP A 339 -16.02 0.52 -9.61
C ASP A 339 -15.48 0.41 -11.03
N THR A 340 -16.03 -0.53 -11.80
CA THR A 340 -15.65 -0.80 -13.19
C THR A 340 -15.92 0.42 -14.07
N LEU A 341 -17.09 1.06 -13.88
CA LEU A 341 -17.51 2.21 -14.67
C LEU A 341 -16.60 3.42 -14.45
N VAL A 342 -16.29 3.71 -13.18
CA VAL A 342 -15.42 4.84 -12.82
C VAL A 342 -13.96 4.53 -13.18
N TRP A 343 -13.53 3.28 -13.10
CA TRP A 343 -12.17 2.87 -13.44
C TRP A 343 -11.88 2.99 -14.94
N TYR A 344 -12.79 2.50 -15.79
CA TYR A 344 -12.64 2.48 -17.25
C TYR A 344 -13.49 3.55 -17.94
N TYR A 345 -13.72 4.67 -17.26
CA TYR A 345 -14.61 5.72 -17.72
C TYR A 345 -14.24 6.25 -19.10
N GLU A 346 -12.94 6.39 -19.40
CA GLU A 346 -12.45 6.91 -20.68
C GLU A 346 -13.02 6.11 -21.87
N GLU A 347 -13.10 4.78 -21.71
CA GLU A 347 -13.59 3.86 -22.75
C GLU A 347 -15.12 3.77 -22.77
N LEU A 348 -15.76 3.89 -21.60
CA LEU A 348 -17.22 3.79 -21.44
C LEU A 348 -17.96 5.14 -21.57
N SER A 349 -17.22 6.24 -21.66
CA SER A 349 -17.74 7.60 -21.63
C SER A 349 -18.87 7.82 -22.65
N SER A 350 -20.02 8.31 -22.15
CA SER A 350 -21.16 8.75 -22.95
C SER A 350 -22.16 9.50 -22.07
N ASN A 351 -22.98 10.38 -22.66
CA ASN A 351 -23.97 11.16 -21.92
C ASN A 351 -24.97 10.28 -21.14
N GLU A 352 -25.32 9.09 -21.67
CA GLU A 352 -26.20 8.15 -20.98
C GLU A 352 -25.49 7.47 -19.80
N VAL A 353 -24.22 7.08 -19.96
CA VAL A 353 -23.41 6.49 -18.89
C VAL A 353 -23.20 7.50 -17.75
N ASP A 354 -22.96 8.78 -18.07
CA ASP A 354 -22.81 9.85 -17.07
C ASP A 354 -24.08 10.02 -16.24
N ALA A 355 -25.26 9.97 -16.89
CA ALA A 355 -26.55 10.04 -16.22
C ALA A 355 -26.80 8.82 -15.33
N ILE A 356 -26.46 7.61 -15.79
CA ILE A 356 -26.58 6.37 -15.01
C ILE A 356 -25.65 6.42 -13.79
N ILE A 357 -24.39 6.82 -13.97
CA ILE A 357 -23.42 6.96 -12.86
C ILE A 357 -23.95 7.96 -11.83
N ALA A 358 -24.40 9.14 -12.27
CA ALA A 358 -24.96 10.16 -11.38
C ALA A 358 -26.17 9.64 -10.59
N GLN A 359 -27.10 8.95 -11.25
CA GLN A 359 -28.29 8.38 -10.63
C GLN A 359 -27.94 7.29 -9.59
N ARG A 360 -26.94 6.45 -9.87
CA ARG A 360 -26.50 5.40 -8.95
C ARG A 360 -25.82 5.98 -7.71
N ILE A 361 -25.02 7.03 -7.87
CA ILE A 361 -24.43 7.76 -6.73
C ILE A 361 -25.53 8.41 -5.89
N ASP A 362 -26.53 9.02 -6.52
CA ASP A 362 -27.68 9.62 -5.82
C ASP A 362 -28.54 8.58 -5.09
N ALA A 363 -28.58 7.33 -5.60
CA ALA A 363 -29.22 6.21 -4.94
C ALA A 363 -28.41 5.66 -3.74
N GLY A 364 -27.22 6.22 -3.47
CA GLY A 364 -26.36 5.83 -2.35
C GLY A 364 -25.33 4.75 -2.69
N GLU A 365 -25.14 4.42 -3.97
CA GLU A 365 -24.07 3.50 -4.37
C GLU A 365 -22.71 4.21 -4.32
N GLU A 366 -21.73 3.60 -3.67
CA GLU A 366 -20.37 4.14 -3.53
C GLU A 366 -19.34 3.22 -4.23
N PRO A 367 -18.35 3.77 -4.95
CA PRO A 367 -17.33 2.97 -5.63
C PRO A 367 -16.34 2.33 -4.64
N ASN A 368 -16.14 1.02 -4.65
CA ASN A 368 -15.29 0.25 -3.72
C ASN A 368 -13.91 -0.12 -4.28
N PHE A 369 -13.16 0.86 -4.78
CA PHE A 369 -11.73 0.70 -5.10
C PHE A 369 -10.84 1.56 -4.20
N SER A 370 -9.52 1.36 -4.31
CA SER A 370 -8.51 1.98 -3.44
C SER A 370 -8.63 3.49 -3.38
N TYR A 371 -8.34 4.05 -2.21
CA TYR A 371 -8.60 5.46 -1.96
C TYR A 371 -7.75 6.37 -2.84
N GLY A 372 -6.47 6.00 -3.07
CA GLY A 372 -5.64 6.73 -4.02
C GLY A 372 -6.18 6.71 -5.46
N LYS A 373 -6.76 5.58 -5.91
CA LYS A 373 -7.41 5.53 -7.22
C LYS A 373 -8.63 6.44 -7.29
N LEU A 374 -9.39 6.57 -6.21
CA LEU A 374 -10.51 7.53 -6.14
C LEU A 374 -10.03 8.96 -6.33
N MET A 375 -8.92 9.33 -5.69
CA MET A 375 -8.31 10.64 -5.87
C MET A 375 -7.85 10.89 -7.31
N GLU A 376 -7.25 9.88 -7.95
CA GLU A 376 -6.86 9.95 -9.36
C GLU A 376 -8.05 10.23 -10.29
N ARG A 377 -9.14 9.46 -10.10
CA ARG A 377 -10.36 9.59 -10.91
C ARG A 377 -11.05 10.93 -10.67
N LEU A 378 -11.10 11.40 -9.42
CA LEU A 378 -11.59 12.72 -9.07
C LEU A 378 -10.80 13.83 -9.77
N LEU A 379 -9.47 13.76 -9.75
CA LEU A 379 -8.63 14.73 -10.46
C LEU A 379 -8.93 14.73 -11.96
N TYR A 380 -8.99 13.53 -12.57
CA TYR A 380 -9.33 13.38 -13.99
C TYR A 380 -10.69 14.01 -14.33
N PHE A 381 -11.73 13.74 -13.54
CA PHE A 381 -13.06 14.29 -13.78
C PHE A 381 -13.13 15.81 -13.58
N LYS A 382 -12.41 16.36 -12.58
CA LYS A 382 -12.27 17.81 -12.38
C LYS A 382 -11.62 18.47 -13.60
N MET A 383 -10.53 17.90 -14.10
CA MET A 383 -9.79 18.45 -15.25
C MET A 383 -10.56 18.41 -16.57
N ASN A 384 -11.41 17.38 -16.75
CA ASN A 384 -12.21 17.22 -17.96
C ASN A 384 -13.64 17.80 -17.84
N GLY A 385 -13.98 18.43 -16.72
CA GLY A 385 -15.28 19.09 -16.53
C GLY A 385 -16.48 18.14 -16.48
N ILE A 386 -16.29 16.93 -15.95
CA ILE A 386 -17.35 15.90 -15.91
C ILE A 386 -18.37 16.22 -14.80
N ALA A 387 -19.67 16.24 -15.14
CA ALA A 387 -20.71 16.77 -14.27
C ALA A 387 -20.93 15.98 -12.95
N PHE A 388 -20.83 14.66 -12.98
CA PHE A 388 -21.07 13.83 -11.78
C PHE A 388 -19.92 13.86 -10.77
N TYR A 389 -18.77 14.46 -11.11
CA TYR A 389 -17.62 14.61 -10.22
C TYR A 389 -18.00 15.17 -8.85
N HIS A 390 -18.81 16.24 -8.81
CA HIS A 390 -19.22 16.90 -7.57
C HIS A 390 -20.00 15.97 -6.63
N LYS A 391 -20.63 14.91 -7.15
CA LYS A 391 -21.34 13.89 -6.37
C LYS A 391 -20.38 12.86 -5.74
N LEU A 392 -19.21 12.63 -6.35
CA LEU A 392 -18.19 11.73 -5.82
C LEU A 392 -17.32 12.38 -4.73
N VAL A 393 -17.18 13.70 -4.73
CA VAL A 393 -16.35 14.41 -3.74
C VAL A 393 -16.81 14.17 -2.29
N PRO A 394 -18.12 14.24 -1.94
CA PRO A 394 -18.60 13.89 -0.61
C PRO A 394 -18.26 12.46 -0.18
N VAL A 395 -18.26 11.50 -1.12
CA VAL A 395 -17.90 10.09 -0.85
C VAL A 395 -16.42 10.00 -0.47
N ALA A 396 -15.54 10.67 -1.22
CA ALA A 396 -14.12 10.73 -0.87
C ALA A 396 -13.88 11.46 0.46
N GLN A 397 -14.62 12.54 0.72
CA GLN A 397 -14.48 13.31 1.95
C GLN A 397 -14.92 12.53 3.20
N LYS A 398 -15.95 11.69 3.07
CA LYS A 398 -16.36 10.73 4.11
C LYS A 398 -15.24 9.73 4.38
N ARG A 399 -14.71 9.10 3.33
CA ARG A 399 -13.58 8.14 3.46
C ARG A 399 -12.33 8.75 4.05
N LEU A 400 -12.01 10.01 3.73
CA LEU A 400 -10.88 10.72 4.33
C LEU A 400 -11.00 10.77 5.87
N LYS A 401 -12.20 10.98 6.39
CA LYS A 401 -12.46 11.04 7.84
C LYS A 401 -12.35 9.65 8.50
N ASP A 402 -12.69 8.60 7.76
CA ASP A 402 -12.61 7.22 8.24
C ASP A 402 -11.16 6.68 8.23
N ILE A 403 -10.28 7.26 7.39
CA ILE A 403 -8.86 6.91 7.36
C ILE A 403 -8.16 7.48 8.60
N PHE A 404 -7.69 6.58 9.45
CA PHE A 404 -7.00 6.94 10.66
C PHE A 404 -5.48 6.78 10.53
N LEU A 405 -4.74 7.89 10.67
CA LEU A 405 -3.27 7.93 10.57
C LEU A 405 -2.64 8.70 11.75
N PRO A 406 -2.43 8.04 12.91
CA PRO A 406 -1.97 8.69 14.15
C PRO A 406 -0.45 8.85 14.21
N LEU A 407 0.13 9.63 13.30
CA LEU A 407 1.52 10.03 13.45
C LEU A 407 1.66 11.00 14.63
N GLU A 408 2.77 10.91 15.37
CA GLU A 408 2.98 11.78 16.53
C GLU A 408 3.26 13.22 16.05
N PRO A 409 2.41 14.21 16.41
CA PRO A 409 2.68 15.59 16.07
C PRO A 409 3.88 16.15 16.88
N PRO A 410 4.64 17.11 16.34
CA PRO A 410 4.43 17.80 15.06
C PRO A 410 4.92 16.98 13.85
N VAL A 411 4.13 16.98 12.77
CA VAL A 411 4.43 16.33 11.48
C VAL A 411 4.60 17.40 10.41
N VAL A 412 5.58 17.23 9.53
CA VAL A 412 5.81 18.10 8.36
C VAL A 412 5.89 17.26 7.10
N VAL A 413 5.15 17.67 6.06
CA VAL A 413 5.18 17.06 4.74
C VAL A 413 5.90 17.98 3.76
N MET A 414 6.90 17.45 3.07
CA MET A 414 7.73 18.14 2.08
C MET A 414 7.48 17.51 0.72
N GLY A 415 6.83 18.23 -0.19
CA GLY A 415 6.57 17.79 -1.56
C GLY A 415 7.58 18.36 -2.54
N ASP A 416 8.13 17.51 -3.38
CA ASP A 416 9.02 17.92 -4.47
C ASP A 416 8.21 18.50 -5.62
N ALA A 417 8.59 19.71 -6.04
CA ALA A 417 8.02 20.44 -7.16
C ALA A 417 9.09 20.81 -8.20
N SER A 418 10.18 20.05 -8.27
CA SER A 418 11.25 20.23 -9.26
C SER A 418 10.89 19.65 -10.63
N TYR A 419 11.63 20.04 -11.66
CA TYR A 419 11.38 19.62 -13.05
C TYR A 419 11.49 18.10 -13.26
N SER A 420 12.35 17.41 -12.50
CA SER A 420 12.50 15.94 -12.61
C SER A 420 11.22 15.18 -12.21
N MET A 421 10.32 15.83 -11.47
CA MET A 421 9.02 15.31 -11.09
C MET A 421 7.92 15.57 -12.12
N ASP A 422 8.15 16.18 -13.29
CA ASP A 422 7.08 16.61 -14.21
C ASP A 422 6.04 15.50 -14.55
N ILE A 423 6.50 14.26 -14.76
CA ILE A 423 5.62 13.11 -15.00
C ILE A 423 4.83 12.72 -13.73
N ALA A 424 5.47 12.80 -12.57
CA ALA A 424 4.93 12.33 -11.29
C ALA A 424 4.27 13.43 -10.45
N ILE A 425 4.35 14.70 -10.84
CA ILE A 425 4.05 15.87 -10.00
C ILE A 425 2.62 15.86 -9.47
N ARG A 426 1.66 15.47 -10.30
CA ARG A 426 0.24 15.39 -9.92
C ARG A 426 0.03 14.32 -8.86
N THR A 427 0.60 13.13 -9.06
CA THR A 427 0.53 12.02 -8.11
C THR A 427 1.24 12.36 -6.81
N ALA A 428 2.45 12.91 -6.88
CA ALA A 428 3.23 13.34 -5.73
C ALA A 428 2.49 14.42 -4.91
N THR A 429 1.90 15.40 -5.60
CA THR A 429 1.12 16.47 -4.96
C THR A 429 -0.15 15.94 -4.30
N ILE A 430 -0.87 15.00 -4.94
CA ILE A 430 -2.01 14.31 -4.31
C ILE A 430 -1.56 13.61 -3.04
N ILE A 431 -0.48 12.82 -3.09
CA ILE A 431 0.00 12.06 -1.94
C ILE A 431 0.44 13.00 -0.81
N GLY A 432 1.26 14.01 -1.11
CA GLY A 432 1.72 14.98 -0.13
C GLY A 432 0.57 15.76 0.52
N SER A 433 -0.40 16.21 -0.29
CA SER A 433 -1.57 16.92 0.21
C SER A 433 -2.50 16.03 1.03
N LEU A 434 -2.68 14.78 0.62
CA LEU A 434 -3.46 13.81 1.36
C LEU A 434 -2.83 13.49 2.73
N LEU A 435 -1.52 13.23 2.76
CA LEU A 435 -0.80 12.97 4.00
C LEU A 435 -0.86 14.17 4.94
N ALA A 436 -0.74 15.40 4.40
CA ALA A 436 -0.89 16.61 5.18
C ALA A 436 -2.31 16.76 5.77
N ALA A 437 -3.35 16.48 4.98
CA ALA A 437 -4.73 16.52 5.46
C ALA A 437 -4.99 15.48 6.57
N LEU A 438 -4.54 14.23 6.38
CA LEU A 438 -4.74 13.13 7.33
C LEU A 438 -4.00 13.32 8.66
N THR A 439 -2.79 13.85 8.60
CA THR A 439 -1.94 14.06 9.78
C THR A 439 -2.11 15.45 10.40
N LYS A 440 -2.95 16.28 9.80
CA LYS A 440 -3.12 17.70 10.11
C LYS A 440 -1.80 18.50 10.04
N ALA A 441 -0.81 18.01 9.30
CA ALA A 441 0.55 18.55 9.17
C ALA A 441 0.64 19.83 8.35
N ASP A 442 1.78 20.50 8.48
CA ASP A 442 2.19 21.55 7.55
C ASP A 442 2.69 20.92 6.25
N LEU A 443 2.21 21.42 5.10
CA LEU A 443 2.69 21.04 3.76
C LEU A 443 3.57 22.16 3.18
N LEU A 444 4.77 21.79 2.76
CA LEU A 444 5.68 22.67 2.02
C LEU A 444 6.06 22.01 0.71
N PHE A 445 6.13 22.79 -0.36
CA PHE A 445 6.75 22.38 -1.60
C PHE A 445 8.17 22.92 -1.70
N PHE A 446 9.03 22.19 -2.40
CA PHE A 446 10.39 22.63 -2.62
C PHE A 446 10.86 22.38 -4.06
N ASN A 447 11.75 23.26 -4.50
CA ASN A 447 12.65 23.06 -5.64
C ASN A 447 14.06 23.53 -5.21
N VAL A 448 14.54 24.66 -5.72
CA VAL A 448 15.67 25.42 -5.17
C VAL A 448 15.28 26.28 -3.95
N LYS A 449 13.97 26.52 -3.76
CA LYS A 449 13.39 27.28 -2.64
C LYS A 449 12.23 26.50 -2.04
N SER A 450 11.95 26.74 -0.75
CA SER A 450 10.74 26.25 -0.09
C SER A 450 9.60 27.26 -0.23
N PHE A 451 8.38 26.77 -0.44
CA PHE A 451 7.17 27.59 -0.50
C PHE A 451 5.96 26.81 -0.01
N THR A 452 4.93 27.52 0.47
CA THR A 452 3.67 26.93 0.90
C THR A 452 2.68 26.87 -0.26
N PRO A 453 1.77 25.89 -0.31
CA PRO A 453 0.68 25.89 -1.28
C PRO A 453 -0.23 27.11 -1.10
N LYS A 454 -1.02 27.42 -2.14
CA LYS A 454 -2.03 28.49 -2.10
C LYS A 454 -3.06 28.27 -0.99
N THR A 455 -3.48 27.01 -0.83
CA THR A 455 -4.42 26.58 0.20
C THR A 455 -3.82 25.41 0.94
N MET A 456 -3.87 25.42 2.27
CA MET A 456 -3.41 24.29 3.08
C MET A 456 -4.43 23.16 2.98
N PRO A 457 -4.03 21.93 2.59
CA PRO A 457 -4.97 20.86 2.35
C PRO A 457 -5.59 20.35 3.66
N ARG A 458 -6.91 20.54 3.80
CA ARG A 458 -7.73 19.99 4.88
C ARG A 458 -8.91 19.18 4.36
N THR A 459 -9.42 19.56 3.19
CA THR A 459 -10.51 18.90 2.48
C THR A 459 -10.05 18.26 1.17
N ILE A 460 -10.91 17.45 0.55
CA ILE A 460 -10.62 16.84 -0.74
C ILE A 460 -10.52 17.88 -1.85
N GLU A 461 -11.34 18.92 -1.77
CA GLU A 461 -11.29 20.06 -2.68
C GLU A 461 -9.94 20.77 -2.60
N ASP A 462 -9.40 20.98 -1.40
CA ASP A 462 -8.08 21.59 -1.23
C ASP A 462 -6.97 20.69 -1.81
N VAL A 463 -7.03 19.38 -1.58
CA VAL A 463 -6.07 18.41 -2.13
C VAL A 463 -6.06 18.46 -3.66
N LEU A 464 -7.25 18.48 -4.27
CA LEU A 464 -7.40 18.56 -5.72
C LEU A 464 -7.01 19.94 -6.27
N GLU A 465 -7.12 21.00 -5.48
CA GLU A 465 -6.65 22.34 -5.84
C GLU A 465 -5.12 22.45 -5.79
N CYS A 466 -4.47 21.87 -4.77
CA CYS A 466 -3.02 21.74 -4.72
C CYS A 466 -2.50 21.00 -5.97
N ALA A 467 -3.12 19.88 -6.32
CA ALA A 467 -2.71 19.06 -7.48
C ALA A 467 -2.85 19.80 -8.83
N THR A 468 -3.80 20.74 -8.96
CA THR A 468 -3.98 21.52 -10.19
C THR A 468 -3.19 22.83 -10.22
N SER A 469 -2.72 23.33 -9.07
CA SER A 469 -2.10 24.65 -8.95
C SER A 469 -0.59 24.65 -8.76
N THR A 470 0.02 23.51 -8.45
CA THR A 470 1.47 23.35 -8.24
C THR A 470 2.16 22.84 -9.53
N PRO A 471 2.92 23.68 -10.26
CA PRO A 471 3.73 23.24 -11.39
C PRO A 471 5.07 22.65 -10.93
N ALA A 472 5.63 21.75 -11.75
CA ALA A 472 7.02 21.31 -11.63
C ALA A 472 7.95 22.34 -12.27
N ASP A 473 8.92 22.87 -11.52
CA ASP A 473 9.87 23.87 -12.03
C ASP A 473 11.21 23.87 -11.26
N GLY A 474 12.29 24.16 -11.98
CA GLY A 474 13.62 24.40 -11.44
C GLY A 474 14.41 23.14 -11.08
N LEU A 475 15.62 23.38 -10.55
CA LEU A 475 16.49 22.36 -10.00
C LEU A 475 16.02 21.92 -8.61
N THR A 476 16.61 20.83 -8.11
CA THR A 476 16.16 20.16 -6.88
C THR A 476 17.17 20.36 -5.75
N ALA A 477 16.78 21.08 -4.70
CA ALA A 477 17.55 21.31 -3.48
C ALA A 477 16.68 21.04 -2.23
N PRO A 478 16.38 19.77 -1.90
CA PRO A 478 15.48 19.39 -0.80
C PRO A 478 15.89 19.97 0.57
N ALA A 479 17.19 20.22 0.77
CA ALA A 479 17.72 20.84 1.98
C ALA A 479 17.08 22.22 2.31
N CYS A 480 16.54 22.95 1.33
CA CYS A 480 15.89 24.23 1.59
C CYS A 480 14.61 24.09 2.44
N ALA A 481 13.90 22.97 2.33
CA ALA A 481 12.69 22.70 3.10
C ALA A 481 12.98 22.45 4.59
N LEU A 482 14.16 21.90 4.92
CA LEU A 482 14.60 21.67 6.30
C LEU A 482 15.23 22.89 6.96
N TRP A 483 15.78 23.81 6.16
CA TRP A 483 16.62 24.90 6.66
C TRP A 483 15.91 25.76 7.71
N ASP A 484 14.65 26.14 7.46
CA ASP A 484 13.87 26.99 8.37
C ASP A 484 13.66 26.33 9.73
N TYR A 485 13.40 25.02 9.75
CA TYR A 485 13.21 24.25 10.99
C TYR A 485 14.51 24.11 11.76
N TYR A 486 15.63 23.89 11.06
CA TYR A 486 16.94 23.82 11.67
C TYR A 486 17.38 25.18 12.25
N GLN A 487 17.22 26.27 11.51
CA GLN A 487 17.61 27.61 11.93
C GLN A 487 16.80 28.09 13.14
N LYS A 488 15.48 27.85 13.14
CA LYS A 488 14.59 28.21 14.25
C LYS A 488 14.66 27.22 15.42
N LYS A 489 15.39 26.10 15.26
CA LYS A 489 15.43 24.97 16.21
C LYS A 489 14.02 24.47 16.56
N THR A 490 13.11 24.46 15.58
CA THR A 490 11.74 24.00 15.74
C THR A 490 11.72 22.48 15.79
N VAL A 491 11.13 21.92 16.85
CA VAL A 491 11.02 20.47 17.03
C VAL A 491 9.92 19.90 16.14
N VAL A 492 10.28 18.94 15.31
CA VAL A 492 9.41 18.16 14.44
C VAL A 492 9.70 16.69 14.73
N LYS A 493 8.66 15.89 15.00
CA LYS A 493 8.84 14.48 15.33
C LYS A 493 8.91 13.59 14.09
N PHE A 494 8.14 13.95 13.05
CA PHE A 494 8.05 13.21 11.80
C PHE A 494 8.19 14.13 10.60
N PHE A 495 9.15 13.82 9.73
CA PHE A 495 9.26 14.39 8.40
C PHE A 495 8.79 13.38 7.37
N ILE A 496 7.95 13.81 6.43
CA ILE A 496 7.56 13.02 5.26
C ILE A 496 8.07 13.76 4.01
N ALA A 497 8.97 13.14 3.27
CA ALA A 497 9.50 13.67 2.01
C ALA A 497 8.88 12.91 0.82
N VAL A 498 8.22 13.63 -0.09
CA VAL A 498 7.64 13.09 -1.32
C VAL A 498 8.48 13.59 -2.49
N THR A 499 9.35 12.76 -3.04
CA THR A 499 10.42 13.19 -3.98
C THR A 499 10.89 12.01 -4.85
N ASP A 500 11.57 12.29 -5.95
CA ASP A 500 12.31 11.28 -6.73
C ASP A 500 13.71 10.96 -6.16
N GLU A 501 14.09 11.62 -5.06
CA GLU A 501 15.40 11.55 -4.43
C GLU A 501 16.57 11.98 -5.34
N ILE A 502 16.29 12.84 -6.33
CA ILE A 502 17.30 13.45 -7.18
C ILE A 502 17.66 14.82 -6.59
N GLU A 503 18.82 14.90 -5.95
CA GLU A 503 19.32 16.16 -5.38
C GLU A 503 20.52 16.66 -6.19
N ASN A 504 20.35 17.82 -6.83
CA ASN A 504 21.30 18.38 -7.80
C ASN A 504 21.98 19.67 -7.30
N GLU A 505 21.38 20.35 -6.32
CA GLU A 505 21.82 21.64 -5.81
C GLU A 505 21.96 21.60 -4.28
N LYS A 506 22.92 22.37 -3.74
CA LYS A 506 23.13 22.50 -2.30
C LYS A 506 22.32 23.67 -1.76
N SER A 507 21.58 23.47 -0.67
CA SER A 507 21.00 24.60 0.05
C SER A 507 21.96 25.09 1.13
N LYS A 508 22.36 26.35 1.06
CA LYS A 508 23.31 26.97 2.02
C LYS A 508 24.63 26.20 2.19
N GLY A 509 25.06 25.52 1.13
CA GLY A 509 26.33 24.78 1.10
C GLY A 509 26.23 23.31 1.55
N GLU A 510 25.04 22.81 1.88
CA GLU A 510 24.83 21.45 2.38
C GLU A 510 23.76 20.70 1.58
N TYR A 511 23.96 19.39 1.47
CA TYR A 511 22.95 18.45 0.96
C TYR A 511 21.96 18.06 2.06
N PHE A 512 20.81 17.53 1.66
CA PHE A 512 19.72 17.18 2.56
C PHE A 512 20.16 16.22 3.67
N ALA A 513 20.88 15.14 3.31
CA ALA A 513 21.31 14.14 4.29
C ALA A 513 22.23 14.74 5.36
N GLN A 514 23.11 15.67 4.98
CA GLN A 514 24.02 16.37 5.89
C GLN A 514 23.25 17.31 6.82
N LEU A 515 22.35 18.12 6.26
CA LEU A 515 21.53 19.05 7.04
C LEU A 515 20.57 18.31 7.98
N PHE A 516 19.97 17.21 7.52
CA PHE A 516 19.10 16.37 8.33
C PHE A 516 19.88 15.70 9.47
N TYR A 517 21.11 15.25 9.23
CA TYR A 517 21.97 14.72 10.30
C TYR A 517 22.27 15.76 11.38
N LYS A 518 22.55 17.02 11.00
CA LYS A 518 22.69 18.12 11.97
C LYS A 518 21.40 18.39 12.73
N TYR A 519 20.27 18.41 12.04
CA TYR A 519 18.98 18.53 12.70
C TYR A 519 18.75 17.39 13.71
N TYR A 520 19.02 16.15 13.30
CA TYR A 520 18.83 14.93 14.10
C TYR A 520 19.67 14.96 15.39
N THR A 521 20.89 15.47 15.30
CA THR A 521 21.87 15.49 16.41
C THR A 521 21.75 16.73 17.31
N GLU A 522 21.47 17.89 16.73
CA GLU A 522 21.44 19.16 17.48
C GLU A 522 20.05 19.62 17.91
N VAL A 523 18.99 19.16 17.25
CA VAL A 523 17.61 19.63 17.49
C VAL A 523 16.75 18.53 18.09
N TYR A 524 16.48 17.48 17.32
CA TYR A 524 15.63 16.37 17.73
C TYR A 524 15.86 15.15 16.84
N PRO A 525 15.94 13.92 17.39
CA PRO A 525 16.08 12.69 16.62
C PRO A 525 14.77 12.33 15.90
N ALA A 526 14.39 13.13 14.91
CA ALA A 526 13.16 13.00 14.16
C ALA A 526 13.15 11.73 13.29
N LYS A 527 11.98 11.10 13.17
CA LYS A 527 11.75 10.05 12.17
C LYS A 527 11.54 10.68 10.80
N ILE A 528 12.05 10.04 9.76
CA ILE A 528 11.87 10.48 8.38
C ILE A 528 11.32 9.34 7.52
N VAL A 529 10.31 9.67 6.72
CA VAL A 529 9.68 8.78 5.74
C VAL A 529 9.85 9.36 4.35
N PHE A 530 10.31 8.55 3.41
CA PHE A 530 10.36 8.89 2.00
C PHE A 530 9.21 8.20 1.25
N VAL A 531 8.47 8.98 0.48
CA VAL A 531 7.63 8.50 -0.63
C VAL A 531 8.42 8.80 -1.90
N SER A 532 9.18 7.79 -2.34
CA SER A 532 10.18 7.89 -3.38
C SER A 532 9.62 7.56 -4.75
N PHE A 533 9.79 8.42 -5.74
CA PHE A 533 9.48 8.15 -7.15
C PHE A 533 10.75 7.79 -7.91
N LEU A 534 11.00 6.49 -8.11
CA LEU A 534 12.28 6.00 -8.62
C LEU A 534 12.13 5.38 -10.01
N GLU A 535 13.14 5.52 -10.86
CA GLU A 535 13.21 4.82 -12.15
C GLU A 535 13.22 3.29 -11.98
N ASN A 536 13.91 2.81 -10.93
CA ASN A 536 13.92 1.40 -10.56
C ASN A 536 13.44 1.24 -9.11
N PRO A 537 12.14 0.96 -8.89
CA PRO A 537 11.58 0.74 -7.55
C PRO A 537 12.22 -0.44 -6.79
N GLY A 538 12.93 -1.34 -7.47
CA GLY A 538 13.69 -2.41 -6.83
C GLY A 538 14.87 -1.92 -5.99
N GLU A 539 15.38 -0.72 -6.25
CA GLU A 539 16.57 -0.16 -5.60
C GLU A 539 16.22 0.97 -4.61
N LYS A 540 17.13 1.23 -3.66
CA LYS A 540 17.04 2.39 -2.76
C LYS A 540 17.47 3.67 -3.50
N GLY A 541 16.81 4.79 -3.18
CA GLY A 541 17.14 6.10 -3.73
C GLY A 541 18.42 6.69 -3.12
N ARG A 542 18.90 7.78 -3.70
CA ARG A 542 20.21 8.37 -3.37
C ARG A 542 20.21 8.99 -1.96
N MET A 543 19.15 9.71 -1.61
CA MET A 543 19.01 10.37 -0.30
C MET A 543 18.91 9.32 0.81
N VAL A 544 18.12 8.27 0.61
CA VAL A 544 17.99 7.15 1.55
C VAL A 544 19.33 6.45 1.78
N LYS A 545 20.06 6.11 0.70
CA LYS A 545 21.42 5.53 0.81
C LYS A 545 22.38 6.44 1.58
N SER A 546 22.30 7.76 1.36
CA SER A 546 23.15 8.74 2.05
C SER A 546 22.82 8.82 3.55
N LEU A 547 21.54 8.83 3.93
CA LEU A 547 21.11 8.79 5.34
C LEU A 547 21.54 7.49 6.03
N GLU A 548 21.41 6.34 5.38
CA GLU A 548 21.85 5.05 5.92
C GLU A 548 23.37 5.03 6.18
N ASN A 549 24.16 5.65 5.30
CA ASN A 549 25.60 5.81 5.49
C ASN A 549 25.95 6.70 6.70
N LEU A 550 25.04 7.60 7.08
CA LEU A 550 25.13 8.44 8.29
C LEU A 550 24.52 7.77 9.53
N GLY A 551 24.10 6.49 9.44
CA GLY A 551 23.55 5.72 10.54
C GLY A 551 22.08 6.03 10.86
N ILE A 552 21.39 6.79 10.01
CA ILE A 552 19.96 7.07 10.13
C ILE A 552 19.24 6.12 9.17
N VAL A 553 18.29 5.33 9.68
CA VAL A 553 17.52 4.38 8.85
C VAL A 553 16.15 5.00 8.56
N PRO A 554 15.94 5.63 7.39
CA PRO A 554 14.65 6.17 7.00
C PRO A 554 13.67 5.05 6.63
N LEU A 555 12.38 5.30 6.81
CA LEU A 555 11.34 4.49 6.16
C LEU A 555 11.25 4.93 4.70
N GLN A 556 11.15 3.99 3.77
CA GLN A 556 11.06 4.30 2.34
C GLN A 556 9.91 3.51 1.71
N PHE A 557 8.98 4.22 1.09
CA PHE A 557 7.95 3.69 0.23
C PHE A 557 8.26 4.07 -1.22
N ARG A 558 8.26 3.10 -2.13
CA ARG A 558 8.76 3.30 -3.50
C ARG A 558 7.64 3.19 -4.52
N LEU A 559 7.59 4.18 -5.40
CA LEU A 559 6.74 4.27 -6.57
C LEU A 559 7.61 4.36 -7.83
N ASP A 560 7.03 3.97 -8.96
CA ASP A 560 7.66 4.14 -10.27
C ASP A 560 7.55 5.62 -10.68
N SER A 561 8.64 6.21 -11.13
CA SER A 561 8.68 7.63 -11.53
C SER A 561 7.94 7.91 -12.84
N HIS A 562 7.89 6.95 -13.77
CA HIS A 562 7.28 7.11 -15.09
C HIS A 562 5.81 6.72 -15.10
N ARG A 563 5.45 5.71 -14.29
CA ARG A 563 4.08 5.21 -14.16
C ARG A 563 3.67 5.12 -12.69
N PRO A 564 3.53 6.28 -12.02
CA PRO A 564 3.18 6.31 -10.61
C PRO A 564 1.77 5.76 -10.41
N ASP A 565 1.65 4.78 -9.51
CA ASP A 565 0.42 4.03 -9.27
C ASP A 565 -0.22 4.44 -7.94
N LEU A 566 -1.28 5.25 -8.03
CA LEU A 566 -2.04 5.72 -6.88
C LEU A 566 -2.81 4.61 -6.17
N THR A 567 -2.98 3.42 -6.77
CA THR A 567 -3.64 2.30 -6.07
C THR A 567 -2.86 1.86 -4.83
N LYS A 568 -1.55 2.17 -4.77
CA LYS A 568 -0.65 1.80 -3.68
C LYS A 568 -0.69 2.78 -2.49
N VAL A 569 -1.45 3.86 -2.57
CA VAL A 569 -1.58 4.83 -1.47
C VAL A 569 -2.13 4.16 -0.21
N ASP A 570 -3.07 3.23 -0.34
CA ASP A 570 -3.63 2.51 0.81
C ASP A 570 -2.53 1.70 1.54
N THR A 571 -1.62 1.07 0.78
CA THR A 571 -0.44 0.39 1.30
C THR A 571 0.50 1.36 2.02
N LEU A 572 0.73 2.55 1.47
CA LEU A 572 1.53 3.60 2.10
C LEU A 572 0.92 4.04 3.45
N LEU A 573 -0.38 4.29 3.47
CA LEU A 573 -1.11 4.68 4.68
C LEU A 573 -1.04 3.57 5.74
N GLY A 574 -1.24 2.32 5.34
CA GLY A 574 -1.08 1.16 6.23
C GLY A 574 0.35 1.03 6.78
N LEU A 575 1.37 1.26 5.94
CA LEU A 575 2.77 1.22 6.36
C LEU A 575 3.07 2.32 7.38
N LEU A 576 2.64 3.56 7.13
CA LEU A 576 2.80 4.68 8.06
C LEU A 576 2.05 4.43 9.38
N ALA A 577 0.83 3.91 9.32
CA ALA A 577 0.07 3.52 10.51
C ALA A 577 0.79 2.45 11.34
N SER A 578 1.52 1.53 10.69
CA SER A 578 2.32 0.50 11.36
C SER A 578 3.60 1.02 12.03
N GLU A 579 4.01 2.26 11.76
CA GLU A 579 5.16 2.93 12.41
C GLU A 579 4.77 3.77 13.63
N CYS A 580 3.48 3.88 13.89
CA CYS A 580 2.96 4.63 15.02
C CYS A 580 3.30 3.94 16.35
N SER A 581 3.56 4.71 17.40
CA SER A 581 3.83 4.18 18.75
C SER A 581 2.66 3.41 19.35
N PHE A 582 1.44 3.62 18.84
CA PHE A 582 0.24 2.89 19.23
C PHE A 582 0.13 1.49 18.60
N PHE A 583 0.84 1.21 17.50
CA PHE A 583 0.75 -0.08 16.81
C PHE A 583 1.10 -1.28 17.72
N PRO A 584 2.20 -1.25 18.51
CA PRO A 584 2.48 -2.29 19.51
C PRO A 584 1.35 -2.49 20.52
N VAL A 585 0.71 -1.41 21.00
CA VAL A 585 -0.40 -1.47 21.97
C VAL A 585 -1.61 -2.18 21.37
N GLN A 586 -1.95 -1.87 20.11
CA GLN A 586 -3.02 -2.55 19.38
C GLN A 586 -2.72 -4.04 19.18
N VAL A 587 -1.49 -4.36 18.78
CA VAL A 587 -1.03 -5.75 18.61
C VAL A 587 -1.13 -6.50 19.94
N ASP A 588 -0.71 -5.90 21.05
CA ASP A 588 -0.77 -6.51 22.37
C ASP A 588 -2.22 -6.74 22.83
N ALA A 589 -3.14 -5.81 22.53
CA ALA A 589 -4.56 -5.99 22.84
C ALA A 589 -5.18 -7.17 22.07
N VAL A 590 -4.90 -7.28 20.77
CA VAL A 590 -5.36 -8.41 19.93
C VAL A 590 -4.69 -9.72 20.35
N ALA A 591 -3.40 -9.70 20.67
CA ALA A 591 -2.67 -10.86 21.17
C ALA A 591 -3.20 -11.32 22.54
N GLN A 592 -3.57 -10.39 23.43
CA GLN A 592 -4.22 -10.70 24.70
C GLN A 592 -5.60 -11.34 24.49
N ALA A 593 -6.40 -10.86 23.54
CA ALA A 593 -7.68 -11.50 23.20
C ALA A 593 -7.48 -12.96 22.73
N LEU A 594 -6.46 -13.20 21.91
CA LEU A 594 -6.06 -14.55 21.48
C LEU A 594 -5.55 -15.44 22.63
N ARG A 595 -5.07 -14.86 23.75
CA ARG A 595 -4.59 -15.59 24.94
C ARG A 595 -5.68 -15.84 25.99
N ARG A 596 -6.61 -14.89 26.19
CA ARG A 596 -7.59 -14.86 27.30
C ARG A 596 -8.71 -15.89 27.19
N SER A 597 -8.88 -16.50 26.03
CA SER A 597 -9.89 -17.51 25.85
C SER A 597 -9.27 -18.72 25.17
N GLU A 598 -9.71 -19.92 25.51
CA GLU A 598 -9.56 -21.09 24.64
C GLU A 598 -10.34 -20.92 23.30
N CYS A 599 -10.57 -19.68 22.82
CA CYS A 599 -11.49 -19.37 21.74
C CYS A 599 -10.81 -18.68 20.55
N ARG A 600 -10.91 -19.39 19.42
CA ARG A 600 -11.39 -18.94 18.12
C ARG A 600 -10.98 -17.53 17.69
N LEU A 601 -10.29 -17.49 16.56
CA LEU A 601 -9.99 -16.31 15.74
C LEU A 601 -11.11 -15.25 15.65
N ALA A 602 -12.39 -15.66 15.75
CA ALA A 602 -13.55 -14.77 15.79
C ALA A 602 -13.48 -13.69 16.88
N ALA A 603 -13.05 -14.02 18.10
CA ALA A 603 -12.96 -13.06 19.20
C ALA A 603 -11.87 -12.00 18.95
N ALA A 604 -10.76 -12.39 18.32
CA ALA A 604 -9.71 -11.46 17.92
C ALA A 604 -10.18 -10.54 16.77
N LEU A 605 -10.98 -11.07 15.84
CA LEU A 605 -11.59 -10.30 14.76
C LEU A 605 -12.62 -9.28 15.28
N GLU A 606 -13.38 -9.64 16.31
CA GLU A 606 -14.29 -8.70 17.01
C GLU A 606 -13.50 -7.65 17.78
N GLN A 607 -12.50 -8.06 18.58
CA GLN A 607 -11.65 -7.14 19.32
C GLN A 607 -10.95 -6.13 18.41
N MET A 608 -10.52 -6.54 17.20
CA MET A 608 -9.95 -5.61 16.21
C MET A 608 -10.93 -4.54 15.73
N LYS A 609 -12.22 -4.85 15.65
CA LYS A 609 -13.26 -3.87 15.29
C LYS A 609 -13.50 -2.88 16.43
N ASP A 610 -13.35 -3.36 17.67
CA ASP A 610 -13.59 -2.60 18.90
C ASP A 610 -12.31 -2.00 19.51
N LEU A 611 -11.17 -2.03 18.78
CA LEU A 611 -9.93 -1.43 19.28
C LEU A 611 -10.14 0.07 19.47
N PRO A 612 -9.86 0.61 20.67
CA PRO A 612 -10.10 2.01 20.95
C PRO A 612 -9.28 2.89 20.02
N PHE A 613 -9.98 3.77 19.32
CA PHE A 613 -9.40 4.93 18.66
C PHE A 613 -8.96 5.90 19.78
N PRO A 614 -7.78 6.53 19.69
CA PRO A 614 -7.17 7.29 20.79
C PRO A 614 -7.85 8.62 21.13
N ASP A 615 -9.14 8.77 20.84
CA ASP A 615 -9.99 9.80 21.43
C ASP A 615 -10.58 9.37 22.78
N GLN A 616 -10.16 8.21 23.33
CA GLN A 616 -10.50 7.81 24.69
C GLN A 616 -9.24 7.75 25.57
N PRO A 617 -9.24 8.43 26.75
CA PRO A 617 -8.14 8.34 27.70
C PRO A 617 -7.97 6.88 28.12
N LEU A 618 -6.72 6.41 28.10
CA LEU A 618 -6.33 5.08 28.56
C LEU A 618 -6.89 4.83 29.97
N GLY A 619 -7.98 4.08 30.03
CA GLY A 619 -8.55 3.57 31.27
C GLY A 619 -7.53 2.71 32.00
N LYS A 620 -7.36 2.97 33.29
CA LYS A 620 -6.48 2.26 34.21
C LYS A 620 -6.64 0.74 34.07
N GLN A 621 -5.54 0.03 33.83
CA GLN A 621 -5.47 -1.41 34.10
C GLN A 621 -5.05 -1.63 35.55
N GLY A 622 -5.86 -2.41 36.28
CA GLY A 622 -5.43 -3.18 37.46
C GLY A 622 -5.92 -2.65 38.81
N GLY A 623 -6.78 -3.42 39.47
CA GLY A 623 -7.18 -3.26 40.87
C GLY A 623 -8.55 -3.90 41.12
N GLU A 624 -8.55 -5.21 41.33
CA GLU A 624 -9.68 -5.93 41.94
C GLU A 624 -9.99 -5.28 43.29
N ASP A 625 -11.25 -4.91 43.52
CA ASP A 625 -11.97 -5.07 44.79
C ASP A 625 -13.46 -4.78 44.52
N GLU A 626 -14.29 -5.76 44.87
CA GLU A 626 -15.75 -5.71 44.80
C GLU A 626 -16.30 -4.70 45.82
N GLU A 627 -17.29 -3.89 45.44
CA GLU A 627 -18.50 -3.61 46.24
C GLU A 627 -19.51 -2.71 45.50
N GLU A 628 -20.76 -2.85 45.92
CA GLU A 628 -22.03 -2.60 45.22
C GLU A 628 -22.51 -1.14 45.03
N GLU A 629 -23.42 -1.02 44.05
CA GLU A 629 -24.59 -0.12 43.95
C GLU A 629 -24.45 1.41 44.10
N GLY A 630 -24.87 2.12 43.03
CA GLY A 630 -25.22 3.54 43.10
C GLY A 630 -25.72 4.13 41.79
N LYS A 631 -27.05 4.15 41.60
CA LYS A 631 -27.75 4.82 40.49
C LYS A 631 -27.35 6.30 40.36
N GLY A 632 -27.01 6.74 39.14
CA GLY A 632 -26.85 8.16 38.81
C GLY A 632 -27.00 8.45 37.33
N LYS A 633 -28.21 8.84 36.91
CA LYS A 633 -28.50 9.42 35.58
C LYS A 633 -27.79 10.78 35.42
N GLN A 634 -27.07 11.02 34.32
CA GLN A 634 -26.90 12.35 33.72
C GLN A 634 -26.84 12.17 32.18
N LYS A 635 -27.97 12.30 31.46
CA LYS A 635 -28.48 13.52 30.81
C LYS A 635 -27.42 14.24 29.94
N ALA A 636 -27.49 13.99 28.63
CA ALA A 636 -26.99 14.90 27.62
C ALA A 636 -27.62 16.28 27.82
N LYS A 637 -26.81 17.29 28.12
CA LYS A 637 -27.22 18.70 28.04
C LYS A 637 -26.95 19.18 26.62
N ALA A 638 -27.96 19.83 26.04
CA ALA A 638 -27.78 20.69 24.87
C ALA A 638 -26.80 21.81 25.26
N HIS A 639 -25.79 22.03 24.42
CA HIS A 639 -24.78 23.07 24.60
C HIS A 639 -25.45 24.43 24.38
N ASP A 640 -25.34 25.31 25.38
CA ASP A 640 -25.66 26.73 25.27
C ASP A 640 -24.51 27.39 24.48
N ASP A 641 -24.80 28.18 23.45
CA ASP A 641 -23.80 28.76 22.54
C ASP A 641 -22.95 29.87 23.21
N ASN A 642 -23.10 30.08 24.52
CA ASN A 642 -22.44 31.14 25.28
C ASN A 642 -21.43 30.66 26.33
N GLU A 643 -21.24 29.35 26.49
CA GLU A 643 -20.22 28.79 27.40
C GLU A 643 -18.90 28.50 26.67
N PRO A 644 -17.74 28.81 27.28
CA PRO A 644 -16.45 28.49 26.68
C PRO A 644 -16.29 26.97 26.49
N PRO A 645 -15.75 26.51 25.35
CA PRO A 645 -15.38 25.11 25.15
C PRO A 645 -14.57 24.57 26.33
N GLU A 646 -14.82 23.33 26.76
CA GLU A 646 -14.14 22.71 27.92
C GLU A 646 -12.61 22.76 27.79
N GLU A 647 -12.08 22.71 26.56
CA GLU A 647 -10.65 22.85 26.27
C GLU A 647 -10.03 24.21 26.64
N PHE A 648 -10.84 25.25 26.87
CA PHE A 648 -10.38 26.58 27.29
C PHE A 648 -10.34 26.74 28.82
N LEU A 649 -10.92 25.79 29.56
CA LEU A 649 -11.01 25.80 31.01
C LEU A 649 -9.81 25.07 31.62
N CYS A 650 -9.23 25.67 32.66
CA CYS A 650 -8.15 25.01 33.40
C CYS A 650 -8.70 23.83 34.20
N PRO A 651 -8.11 22.62 34.12
CA PRO A 651 -8.60 21.49 34.90
C PRO A 651 -8.55 21.65 36.43
N ILE A 652 -7.67 22.53 36.94
CA ILE A 652 -7.55 22.82 38.38
C ILE A 652 -8.59 23.85 38.83
N THR A 653 -8.68 24.99 38.13
CA THR A 653 -9.54 26.12 38.56
C THR A 653 -10.94 26.05 37.98
N GLN A 654 -11.15 25.27 36.92
CA GLN A 654 -12.38 25.22 36.10
C GLN A 654 -12.76 26.60 35.53
N GLU A 655 -11.80 27.52 35.45
CA GLU A 655 -11.95 28.85 34.89
C GLU A 655 -11.19 28.97 33.57
N LEU A 656 -11.60 29.93 32.74
CA LEU A 656 -10.98 30.20 31.45
C LEU A 656 -9.52 30.64 31.60
N MET A 657 -8.61 29.91 30.95
CA MET A 657 -7.16 30.14 31.05
C MET A 657 -6.74 31.50 30.47
N LYS A 658 -5.92 32.25 31.19
CA LYS A 658 -5.27 33.49 30.77
C LYS A 658 -3.85 33.25 30.30
N ASP A 659 -3.10 32.39 31.01
CA ASP A 659 -1.75 31.98 30.64
C ASP A 659 -1.66 30.45 30.59
N PRO A 660 -2.21 29.82 29.53
CA PRO A 660 -2.23 28.37 29.42
C PRO A 660 -0.80 27.83 29.25
N VAL A 661 -0.40 26.89 30.11
CA VAL A 661 0.89 26.19 30.07
C VAL A 661 0.68 24.68 30.09
N VAL A 662 1.47 23.96 29.32
CA VAL A 662 1.48 22.49 29.25
C VAL A 662 2.48 21.97 30.27
N ALA A 663 2.04 21.05 31.12
CA ALA A 663 2.90 20.34 32.05
C ALA A 663 3.42 19.03 31.44
N SER A 664 4.33 18.35 32.15
CA SER A 664 4.98 17.10 31.68
C SER A 664 4.02 15.92 31.48
N ASP A 665 2.78 16.03 31.98
CA ASP A 665 1.69 15.09 31.78
C ASP A 665 0.89 15.32 30.48
N GLY A 666 1.30 16.29 29.66
CA GLY A 666 0.66 16.64 28.38
C GLY A 666 -0.63 17.45 28.50
N HIS A 667 -1.06 17.83 29.71
CA HIS A 667 -2.27 18.61 29.93
C HIS A 667 -1.94 20.10 30.04
N THR A 668 -2.89 20.95 29.63
CA THR A 668 -2.75 22.41 29.72
C THR A 668 -3.48 22.94 30.94
N TYR A 669 -2.83 23.79 31.71
CA TYR A 669 -3.34 24.40 32.93
C TYR A 669 -3.12 25.92 32.91
N GLU A 670 -3.83 26.65 33.76
CA GLU A 670 -3.46 28.02 34.10
C GLU A 670 -2.12 28.00 34.83
N LYS A 671 -1.18 28.83 34.38
CA LYS A 671 0.20 28.85 34.87
C LYS A 671 0.31 28.94 36.39
N LEU A 672 -0.37 29.91 37.00
CA LEU A 672 -0.31 30.10 38.45
C LEU A 672 -0.89 28.89 39.21
N ALA A 673 -1.96 28.31 38.68
CA ALA A 673 -2.64 27.18 39.33
C ALA A 673 -1.76 25.92 39.36
N ILE A 674 -1.07 25.62 38.25
CA ILE A 674 -0.19 24.46 38.18
C ILE A 674 1.14 24.68 38.91
N GLU A 675 1.68 25.91 38.92
CA GLU A 675 2.87 26.26 39.71
C GLU A 675 2.60 26.07 41.21
N GLU A 676 1.46 26.53 41.72
CA GLU A 676 1.05 26.30 43.12
C GLU A 676 0.78 24.83 43.42
N TRP A 677 0.17 24.11 42.47
CA TRP A 677 -0.10 22.69 42.63
C TRP A 677 1.18 21.88 42.75
N ILE A 678 2.16 22.10 41.86
CA ILE A 678 3.46 21.42 41.89
C ILE A 678 4.22 21.68 43.20
N GLN A 679 4.12 22.90 43.76
CA GLN A 679 4.71 23.22 45.06
C GLN A 679 4.08 22.44 46.22
N LYS A 680 2.78 22.11 46.14
CA LYS A 680 2.05 21.38 47.19
C LYS A 680 2.05 19.87 46.98
N LYS A 681 2.03 19.43 45.72
CA LYS A 681 1.83 18.06 45.27
C LYS A 681 2.65 17.84 43.99
N ALA A 682 3.72 17.06 44.08
CA ALA A 682 4.57 16.71 42.93
C ALA A 682 3.94 15.62 42.02
N VAL A 683 2.61 15.64 41.87
CA VAL A 683 1.83 14.68 41.07
C VAL A 683 0.81 15.40 40.20
N SER A 684 0.50 14.86 39.02
CA SER A 684 -0.46 15.42 38.06
C SER A 684 -1.86 15.53 38.65
N PRO A 685 -2.53 16.71 38.55
CA PRO A 685 -3.95 16.85 38.89
C PRO A 685 -4.86 15.93 38.08
N MET A 686 -4.45 15.56 36.85
CA MET A 686 -5.27 14.79 35.91
C MET A 686 -4.97 13.29 35.94
N THR A 687 -3.71 12.92 36.14
CA THR A 687 -3.26 11.52 36.02
C THR A 687 -2.74 10.91 37.33
N ASN A 688 -2.53 11.70 38.39
CA ASN A 688 -1.83 11.32 39.63
C ASN A 688 -0.39 10.78 39.43
N GLY A 689 0.16 10.83 38.20
CA GLY A 689 1.57 10.49 37.93
C GLY A 689 2.54 11.58 38.40
N ALA A 690 3.83 11.28 38.52
CA ALA A 690 4.83 12.28 38.91
C ALA A 690 4.90 13.45 37.91
N LEU A 691 4.84 14.69 38.40
CA LEU A 691 4.97 15.89 37.58
C LEU A 691 6.39 16.44 37.68
N GLU A 692 7.08 16.58 36.55
CA GLU A 692 8.29 17.40 36.47
C GLU A 692 7.91 18.88 36.53
N GLY A 693 8.66 19.69 37.30
CA GLY A 693 8.39 21.13 37.49
C GLY A 693 8.62 22.03 36.29
N LYS A 694 8.79 21.48 35.08
CA LYS A 694 8.97 22.25 33.83
C LYS A 694 7.60 22.48 33.18
N LEU A 695 7.29 23.75 32.90
CA LEU A 695 6.04 24.19 32.28
C LEU A 695 6.34 24.87 30.94
N TYR A 696 5.57 24.57 29.92
CA TYR A 696 5.75 25.08 28.56
C TYR A 696 4.57 25.96 28.14
N PRO A 697 4.76 27.21 27.72
CA PRO A 697 3.64 28.06 27.29
C PRO A 697 2.88 27.49 26.09
N ASN A 698 1.54 27.46 26.16
CA ASN A 698 0.67 27.04 25.07
C ASN A 698 0.13 28.26 24.31
N PHE A 699 0.98 28.83 23.46
CA PHE A 699 0.64 30.04 22.68
C PHE A 699 -0.54 29.84 21.72
N SER A 700 -0.73 28.61 21.21
CA SER A 700 -1.86 28.27 20.33
C SER A 700 -3.19 28.36 21.08
N LEU A 701 -3.29 27.72 22.25
CA LEU A 701 -4.50 27.80 23.07
C LEU A 701 -4.74 29.22 23.58
N LYS A 702 -3.68 29.95 23.96
CA LYS A 702 -3.76 31.35 24.36
C LYS A 702 -4.36 32.24 23.26
N SER A 703 -3.98 31.99 22.00
CA SER A 703 -4.50 32.72 20.83
C SER A 703 -5.97 32.38 20.56
N ARG A 704 -6.34 31.09 20.62
CA ARG A 704 -7.73 30.62 20.47
C ARG A 704 -8.66 31.17 21.55
N ILE A 705 -8.20 31.22 22.81
CA ILE A 705 -8.96 31.82 23.92
C ILE A 705 -9.13 33.34 23.70
N ALA A 706 -8.11 34.02 23.17
CA ALA A 706 -8.21 35.45 22.87
C ALA A 706 -9.19 35.74 21.72
N GLU A 707 -9.19 34.91 20.68
CA GLU A 707 -10.13 35.00 19.55
C GLU A 707 -11.58 34.70 19.99
N TRP A 708 -11.77 33.68 20.83
CA TRP A 708 -13.06 33.36 21.43
C TRP A 708 -13.58 34.52 22.31
N LYS A 709 -12.71 35.13 23.14
CA LYS A 709 -13.06 36.32 23.92
C LYS A 709 -13.44 37.52 23.06
N GLN A 710 -12.84 37.71 21.89
CA GLN A 710 -13.15 38.83 21.01
C GLN A 710 -14.48 38.65 20.30
N THR A 711 -14.84 37.41 19.96
CA THR A 711 -16.12 37.08 19.33
C THR A 711 -17.28 37.08 20.32
N HIS A 712 -17.04 36.80 21.61
CA HIS A 712 -18.07 36.69 22.65
C HIS A 712 -18.14 37.88 23.64
N ASN A 713 -17.19 38.82 23.63
CA ASN A 713 -17.28 40.10 24.38
C ASN A 713 -17.67 41.31 23.49
N ALA A 714 -18.10 41.07 22.26
CA ALA A 714 -18.51 42.13 21.32
C ALA A 714 -20.03 42.40 21.31
N GLU A 715 -20.78 41.87 22.28
CA GLU A 715 -22.20 42.17 22.52
C GLU A 715 -22.42 43.17 23.68
#